data_AF-A0AAW1B3S8-F1
#
_entry.id   AF-A0AAW1B3S8-F1
#
_cell.length_a   1.000
_cell.length_b   1.000
_cell.length_c   1.000
_cell.angle_alpha   90.00
_cell.angle_beta   90.00
_cell.angle_gamma   90.00
#
_symmetry.space_group_name_H-M   'P 1'
#
loop_
_entity.id
_entity.type
_entity.pdbx_description
1 polymer ?
#
loop_
_entity_poly.entity_id
_entity_poly.type
_entity_poly.pdbx_seq_one_letter_code
_entity_poly.pdbx_strand_id
1 'polypeptide(L)'
;MEDEEDETVQEKSFAEDERVQFLGRCLAHLLRLKEDKWCKFLEEEQNQKLVADFLESNRPAFLAFYLSVAGGLAMETKIPSVIKHKLVWVMKSANCIGTENYKEDLRLSELSGIPLEHVIVFLEKVAVPLLSSKKNNGSWPHVISQDMAQHIEIMKNKTYVMNGIVTGKILLPLPTIATKTDFQDMCTENKQNSQIRFDMFLNRLEKIENIFVTMLEFEKLEKLEFGGIKGKCLNAQICKLNEEFIESCNTFKEKTYDPLDYNNTEFEEDYADFKHKNLEFERRLGAIFCVGFLDCSGLESAFKLITILGSFLEKPIITEMFSTNYKMLLQMFDEELRNCKYLYDEHIKQKEEGNEVINKNMPSTSGNLKWSREIKSRILSFWSSFSFVPHHVNFDPKLIAVLRDVKYLLLMDQPNIPISALELYKKKGTFAKYTGNLELVVQWYNKIKQTVLEELPEKWNSTKKLAVSIKHEVAPLLTSEVTILRKKCTAFDGKQIGFRERFRADAPFRFDAQNPYALLDKANQELERMEEEMLHLQESANLFEVTIPEYKQIKQCRKEIKLLKGMWDINISVTSSIDDWTKRHWREISMEQMETELRRFAKAKLQNPAIRDRHWYQLMEAIGVQFSITEDTTLANLLALNLHNVEDDVRNIVDKAMTSENSFLKIQRDLIALMWILRD
;
A
#
# COMPACT_ATOMS: atom_id res chain seq x y z
N MET A 1 -69.61 -67.10 -65.39
CA MET A 1 -68.31 -67.30 -66.07
C MET A 1 -67.69 -65.92 -66.03
N GLU A 2 -66.93 -65.67 -64.98
CA GLU A 2 -65.44 -65.82 -64.93
C GLU A 2 -64.97 -64.35 -64.76
N ASP A 3 -64.24 -63.88 -63.76
CA ASP A 3 -63.42 -64.43 -62.69
C ASP A 3 -63.41 -63.37 -61.56
N GLU A 4 -63.58 -63.72 -60.28
CA GLU A 4 -62.46 -63.82 -59.31
C GLU A 4 -61.14 -63.16 -59.74
N GLU A 5 -60.97 -61.89 -59.37
CA GLU A 5 -59.69 -61.43 -58.83
C GLU A 5 -59.94 -60.82 -57.45
N ASP A 6 -59.70 -61.66 -56.44
CA ASP A 6 -59.23 -61.27 -55.12
C ASP A 6 -58.03 -60.30 -55.27
N GLU A 7 -58.30 -59.00 -55.36
CA GLU A 7 -57.36 -58.05 -54.79
C GLU A 7 -57.49 -58.18 -53.27
N THR A 8 -56.72 -59.12 -52.74
CA THR A 8 -56.18 -59.03 -51.38
C THR A 8 -55.49 -57.68 -51.28
N VAL A 9 -56.25 -56.64 -50.91
CA VAL A 9 -55.68 -55.38 -50.45
C VAL A 9 -55.00 -55.74 -49.15
N GLN A 10 -53.75 -56.16 -49.29
CA GLN A 10 -52.76 -56.32 -48.26
C GLN A 10 -52.90 -55.07 -47.39
N GLU A 11 -53.52 -55.20 -46.20
CA GLU A 11 -53.64 -54.10 -45.25
C GLU A 11 -52.21 -53.62 -45.04
N LYS A 12 -51.86 -52.48 -45.65
CA LYS A 12 -50.54 -51.87 -45.50
C LYS A 12 -50.33 -51.76 -44.00
N SER A 13 -49.26 -52.37 -43.52
CA SER A 13 -48.90 -52.30 -42.11
C SER A 13 -48.95 -50.84 -41.69
N PHE A 14 -49.47 -50.52 -40.51
CA PHE A 14 -49.55 -49.12 -40.03
C PHE A 14 -48.17 -48.42 -40.07
N ALA A 15 -47.08 -49.20 -39.99
CA ALA A 15 -45.70 -48.72 -40.14
C ALA A 15 -45.29 -48.40 -41.60
N GLU A 16 -46.05 -48.85 -42.59
CA GLU A 16 -45.86 -48.59 -44.02
C GLU A 16 -46.60 -47.35 -44.53
N ASP A 17 -47.46 -46.72 -43.70
CA ASP A 17 -48.10 -45.44 -44.01
C ASP A 17 -47.04 -44.33 -44.14
N GLU A 18 -47.03 -43.62 -45.28
CA GLU A 18 -46.07 -42.56 -45.56
C GLU A 18 -46.06 -41.45 -44.49
N ARG A 19 -47.20 -41.16 -43.87
CA ARG A 19 -47.33 -40.14 -42.81
C ARG A 19 -46.63 -40.61 -41.53
N VAL A 20 -46.80 -41.89 -41.20
CA VAL A 20 -46.19 -42.52 -40.01
C VAL A 20 -44.69 -42.70 -40.21
N GLN A 21 -44.25 -43.06 -41.42
CA GLN A 21 -42.83 -43.10 -41.77
C GLN A 21 -42.18 -41.71 -41.74
N PHE A 22 -42.88 -40.69 -42.22
CA PHE A 22 -42.40 -39.31 -42.17
C PHE A 22 -42.21 -38.83 -40.73
N LEU A 23 -43.19 -39.08 -39.85
CA LEU A 23 -43.07 -38.80 -38.42
C LEU A 23 -41.89 -39.58 -37.80
N GLY A 24 -41.75 -40.86 -38.11
CA GLY A 24 -40.65 -41.70 -37.65
C GLY A 24 -39.27 -41.17 -38.05
N ARG A 25 -39.10 -40.79 -39.33
CA ARG A 25 -37.84 -40.20 -39.83
C ARG A 25 -37.52 -38.87 -39.15
N CYS A 26 -38.53 -38.00 -38.98
CA CYS A 26 -38.34 -36.72 -38.29
C CYS A 26 -37.96 -36.93 -36.82
N LEU A 27 -38.65 -37.82 -36.10
CA LEU A 27 -38.32 -38.15 -34.72
C LEU A 27 -36.94 -38.81 -34.59
N ALA A 28 -36.59 -39.72 -35.50
CA ALA A 28 -35.26 -40.32 -35.53
C ALA A 28 -34.15 -39.28 -35.71
N HIS A 29 -34.36 -38.28 -36.57
CA HIS A 29 -33.44 -37.17 -36.75
C HIS A 29 -33.35 -36.26 -35.51
N LEU A 30 -34.50 -35.79 -35.01
CA LEU A 30 -34.57 -34.80 -33.92
C LEU A 30 -34.15 -35.39 -32.56
N LEU A 31 -34.53 -36.64 -32.26
CA LEU A 31 -34.14 -37.35 -31.02
C LEU A 31 -32.84 -38.17 -31.16
N ARG A 32 -32.21 -38.18 -32.36
CA ARG A 32 -31.01 -38.97 -32.69
C ARG A 32 -31.18 -40.47 -32.39
N LEU A 33 -32.30 -41.05 -32.81
CA LEU A 33 -32.62 -42.46 -32.63
C LEU A 33 -32.18 -43.29 -33.84
N LYS A 34 -31.88 -44.57 -33.63
CA LYS A 34 -31.78 -45.55 -34.73
C LYS A 34 -33.20 -45.87 -35.21
N GLU A 35 -33.41 -46.01 -36.52
CA GLU A 35 -34.73 -46.26 -37.13
C GLU A 35 -35.43 -47.48 -36.54
N ASP A 36 -34.68 -48.53 -36.18
CA ASP A 36 -35.19 -49.75 -35.52
C ASP A 36 -35.98 -49.47 -34.22
N LYS A 37 -35.69 -48.38 -33.51
CA LYS A 37 -36.39 -48.02 -32.27
C LYS A 37 -37.81 -47.48 -32.52
N TRP A 38 -38.03 -46.82 -33.66
CA TRP A 38 -39.37 -46.36 -34.06
C TRP A 38 -40.24 -47.55 -34.47
N CYS A 39 -39.68 -48.50 -35.23
CA CYS A 39 -40.38 -49.73 -35.60
C CYS A 39 -40.80 -50.53 -34.36
N LYS A 40 -39.91 -50.70 -33.38
CA LYS A 40 -40.23 -51.34 -32.09
C LYS A 40 -41.29 -50.60 -31.27
N PHE A 41 -41.29 -49.28 -31.31
CA PHE A 41 -42.29 -48.47 -30.62
C PHE A 41 -43.70 -48.67 -31.22
N LEU A 42 -43.76 -48.87 -32.54
CA LEU A 42 -45.00 -49.16 -33.26
C LEU A 42 -45.44 -50.62 -33.14
N GLU A 43 -44.67 -51.54 -32.56
CA GLU A 43 -45.13 -52.92 -32.30
C GLU A 43 -46.23 -52.96 -31.21
N GLU A 44 -46.30 -51.95 -30.34
CA GLU A 44 -47.35 -51.81 -29.33
C GLU A 44 -48.63 -51.20 -29.92
N GLU A 45 -49.73 -51.97 -29.90
CA GLU A 45 -51.03 -51.61 -30.47
C GLU A 45 -51.60 -50.30 -29.88
N GLN A 46 -51.33 -50.03 -28.60
CA GLN A 46 -51.74 -48.80 -27.93
C GLN A 46 -51.08 -47.54 -28.52
N ASN A 47 -49.81 -47.66 -28.96
CA ASN A 47 -49.07 -46.55 -29.57
C ASN A 47 -49.55 -46.28 -30.99
N GLN A 48 -49.82 -47.35 -31.76
CA GLN A 48 -50.42 -47.21 -33.10
C GLN A 48 -51.75 -46.48 -33.05
N LYS A 49 -52.63 -46.88 -32.11
CA LYS A 49 -53.94 -46.26 -31.93
C LYS A 49 -53.86 -44.77 -31.60
N LEU A 50 -52.98 -44.36 -30.69
CA LEU A 50 -52.81 -42.96 -30.32
C LEU A 50 -52.23 -42.10 -31.46
N VAL A 51 -51.32 -42.65 -32.26
CA VAL A 51 -50.80 -41.96 -33.46
C VAL A 51 -51.86 -41.87 -34.55
N ALA A 52 -52.66 -42.93 -34.76
CA ALA A 52 -53.78 -42.92 -35.70
C ALA A 52 -54.85 -41.89 -35.29
N ASP A 53 -55.28 -41.90 -34.04
CA ASP A 53 -56.23 -40.94 -33.47
C ASP A 53 -55.71 -39.49 -33.61
N PHE A 54 -54.40 -39.30 -33.43
CA PHE A 54 -53.77 -38.01 -33.66
C PHE A 54 -53.77 -37.59 -35.13
N LEU A 55 -53.56 -38.48 -36.10
CA LEU A 55 -53.57 -38.12 -37.51
C LEU A 55 -54.99 -37.87 -38.04
N GLU A 56 -55.96 -38.66 -37.60
CA GLU A 56 -57.33 -38.69 -38.13
C GLU A 56 -58.29 -37.70 -37.46
N SER A 57 -57.98 -37.22 -36.26
CA SER A 57 -58.85 -36.28 -35.54
C SER A 57 -59.02 -34.92 -36.26
N ASN A 58 -60.21 -34.33 -36.25
CA ASN A 58 -60.44 -32.96 -36.76
C ASN A 58 -60.37 -31.91 -35.64
N ARG A 59 -59.38 -32.05 -34.74
CA ARG A 59 -59.18 -31.13 -33.61
C ARG A 59 -57.70 -30.79 -33.48
N PRO A 60 -57.36 -29.58 -33.02
CA PRO A 60 -56.00 -29.26 -32.67
C PRO A 60 -55.54 -30.20 -31.56
N ALA A 61 -54.46 -30.93 -31.83
CA ALA A 61 -53.90 -31.92 -30.93
C ALA A 61 -52.37 -31.79 -30.96
N PHE A 62 -51.72 -32.30 -29.91
CA PHE A 62 -50.28 -32.46 -29.88
C PHE A 62 -49.90 -33.80 -29.26
N LEU A 63 -48.77 -34.33 -29.68
CA LEU A 63 -48.12 -35.50 -29.09
C LEU A 63 -46.70 -35.12 -28.68
N ALA A 64 -46.29 -35.55 -27.48
CA ALA A 64 -44.97 -35.27 -26.93
C ALA A 64 -44.15 -36.57 -26.88
N PHE A 65 -43.02 -36.59 -27.59
CA PHE A 65 -42.13 -37.73 -27.71
C PHE A 65 -40.80 -37.49 -26.98
N TYR A 66 -40.38 -38.41 -26.13
CA TYR A 66 -39.11 -38.33 -25.40
C TYR A 66 -38.50 -39.71 -25.16
N LEU A 67 -37.22 -39.72 -24.80
CA LEU A 67 -36.52 -40.91 -24.36
C LEU A 67 -36.78 -41.15 -22.86
N SER A 68 -37.32 -42.33 -22.55
CA SER A 68 -37.49 -42.78 -21.16
C SER A 68 -36.13 -43.09 -20.52
N VAL A 69 -36.10 -43.20 -19.18
CA VAL A 69 -34.88 -43.53 -18.42
C VAL A 69 -34.31 -44.90 -18.82
N ALA A 70 -35.14 -45.81 -19.33
CA ALA A 70 -34.73 -47.12 -19.85
C ALA A 70 -34.20 -47.08 -21.30
N GLY A 71 -34.14 -45.90 -21.94
CA GLY A 71 -33.63 -45.72 -23.30
C GLY A 71 -34.59 -46.08 -24.43
N GLY A 72 -35.86 -46.35 -24.10
CA GLY A 72 -36.97 -46.56 -25.04
C GLY A 72 -37.68 -45.24 -25.39
N LEU A 73 -38.39 -45.21 -26.52
CA LEU A 73 -39.21 -44.06 -26.93
C LEU A 73 -40.55 -44.09 -26.16
N ALA A 74 -40.94 -42.97 -25.59
CA ALA A 74 -42.22 -42.80 -24.89
C ALA A 74 -43.01 -41.65 -25.53
N MET A 75 -44.35 -41.74 -25.46
CA MET A 75 -45.28 -40.78 -26.02
C MET A 75 -46.36 -40.41 -24.99
N GLU A 76 -46.61 -39.11 -24.84
CA GLU A 76 -47.69 -38.60 -24.01
C GLU A 76 -48.52 -37.54 -24.76
N THR A 77 -49.80 -37.44 -24.43
CA THR A 77 -50.73 -36.40 -24.94
C THR A 77 -50.71 -35.12 -24.09
N LYS A 78 -49.84 -35.07 -23.09
CA LYS A 78 -49.60 -33.92 -22.21
C LYS A 78 -48.09 -33.69 -22.08
N ILE A 79 -47.71 -32.48 -21.68
CA ILE A 79 -46.30 -32.18 -21.41
C ILE A 79 -45.94 -32.81 -20.06
N PRO A 80 -44.91 -33.68 -19.99
CA PRO A 80 -44.49 -34.30 -18.74
C PRO A 80 -44.08 -33.25 -17.70
N SER A 81 -44.37 -33.48 -16.41
CA SER A 81 -44.05 -32.54 -15.33
C SER A 81 -42.55 -32.39 -15.06
N VAL A 82 -41.73 -33.37 -15.47
CA VAL A 82 -40.27 -33.36 -15.32
C VAL A 82 -39.62 -33.82 -16.62
N ILE A 83 -38.99 -32.89 -17.33
CA ILE A 83 -38.30 -33.17 -18.59
C ILE A 83 -36.80 -33.29 -18.30
N LYS A 84 -36.27 -34.51 -18.20
CA LYS A 84 -34.83 -34.74 -17.95
C LYS A 84 -33.99 -34.74 -19.22
N HIS A 85 -34.59 -35.03 -20.37
CA HIS A 85 -33.93 -35.19 -21.66
C HIS A 85 -34.68 -34.41 -22.75
N LYS A 86 -34.09 -34.32 -23.95
CA LYS A 86 -34.68 -33.64 -25.12
C LYS A 86 -36.08 -34.21 -25.42
N LEU A 87 -37.06 -33.32 -25.53
CA LEU A 87 -38.46 -33.61 -25.86
C LEU A 87 -38.76 -33.07 -27.26
N VAL A 88 -39.49 -33.83 -28.08
CA VAL A 88 -40.01 -33.35 -29.37
C VAL A 88 -41.52 -33.37 -29.31
N TRP A 89 -42.14 -32.20 -29.46
CA TRP A 89 -43.59 -32.14 -29.63
C TRP A 89 -43.95 -32.11 -31.11
N VAL A 90 -45.04 -32.77 -31.45
CA VAL A 90 -45.63 -32.80 -32.78
C VAL A 90 -47.01 -32.23 -32.64
N MET A 91 -47.26 -31.11 -33.32
CA MET A 91 -48.52 -30.40 -33.28
C MET A 91 -49.16 -30.40 -34.66
N LYS A 92 -50.48 -30.43 -34.69
CA LYS A 92 -51.25 -30.18 -35.90
C LYS A 92 -52.25 -29.06 -35.72
N SER A 93 -52.50 -28.33 -36.80
CA SER A 93 -53.67 -27.45 -36.94
C SER A 93 -54.95 -28.31 -36.98
N ALA A 94 -56.13 -27.70 -36.83
CA ALA A 94 -57.39 -28.41 -36.58
C ALA A 94 -57.86 -29.43 -37.65
N ASN A 95 -57.14 -29.58 -38.76
CA ASN A 95 -57.51 -30.44 -39.89
C ASN A 95 -56.96 -31.87 -39.72
N CYS A 96 -57.62 -32.86 -40.34
CA CYS A 96 -57.07 -34.21 -40.49
C CYS A 96 -55.80 -34.17 -41.37
N ILE A 97 -54.80 -34.97 -41.00
CA ILE A 97 -53.53 -35.02 -41.72
C ILE A 97 -53.63 -36.09 -42.82
N GLY A 98 -54.00 -35.66 -44.02
CA GLY A 98 -54.03 -36.50 -45.22
C GLY A 98 -52.65 -36.75 -45.83
N THR A 99 -52.60 -37.58 -46.87
CA THR A 99 -51.37 -37.90 -47.63
C THR A 99 -50.81 -36.73 -48.44
N GLU A 100 -51.55 -35.63 -48.58
CA GLU A 100 -51.10 -34.44 -49.32
C GLU A 100 -50.57 -33.33 -48.40
N ASN A 101 -51.07 -33.23 -47.16
CA ASN A 101 -50.84 -32.08 -46.29
C ASN A 101 -49.85 -32.34 -45.13
N TYR A 102 -49.40 -33.58 -44.95
CA TYR A 102 -48.62 -33.99 -43.77
C TYR A 102 -47.26 -33.29 -43.62
N LYS A 103 -46.72 -32.68 -44.67
CA LYS A 103 -45.44 -31.96 -44.61
C LYS A 103 -45.59 -30.50 -44.17
N GLU A 104 -46.73 -29.88 -44.42
CA GLU A 104 -46.96 -28.45 -44.15
C GLU A 104 -47.78 -28.23 -42.87
N ASP A 105 -48.75 -29.11 -42.60
CA ASP A 105 -49.67 -28.98 -41.47
C ASP A 105 -49.15 -29.58 -40.16
N LEU A 106 -48.18 -30.51 -40.24
CA LEU A 106 -47.48 -31.03 -39.05
C LEU A 106 -46.32 -30.12 -38.65
N ARG A 107 -46.42 -29.52 -37.47
CA ARG A 107 -45.35 -28.71 -36.89
C ARG A 107 -44.63 -29.49 -35.81
N LEU A 108 -43.35 -29.78 -36.06
CA LEU A 108 -42.46 -30.35 -35.07
C LEU A 108 -41.64 -29.24 -34.42
N SER A 109 -41.40 -29.35 -33.11
CA SER A 109 -40.36 -28.54 -32.46
C SER A 109 -39.71 -29.28 -31.31
N GLU A 110 -38.52 -28.81 -30.96
CA GLU A 110 -37.70 -29.41 -29.93
C GLU A 110 -37.78 -28.57 -28.65
N LEU A 111 -37.87 -29.22 -27.50
CA LEU A 111 -37.77 -28.60 -26.19
C LEU A 111 -36.60 -29.24 -25.43
N SER A 112 -35.76 -28.40 -24.82
CA SER A 112 -34.59 -28.86 -24.06
C SER A 112 -35.03 -29.35 -22.67
N GLY A 113 -34.14 -30.08 -21.98
CA GLY A 113 -34.37 -30.55 -20.60
C GLY A 113 -34.45 -29.44 -19.55
N ILE A 114 -34.30 -28.17 -19.94
CA ILE A 114 -34.43 -27.01 -19.07
C ILE A 114 -35.39 -26.02 -19.75
N PRO A 115 -36.72 -26.18 -19.57
CA PRO A 115 -37.72 -25.41 -20.32
C PRO A 115 -37.59 -23.90 -20.16
N LEU A 116 -37.21 -23.43 -18.97
CA LEU A 116 -37.12 -22.00 -18.66
C LEU A 116 -35.97 -21.32 -19.43
N GLU A 117 -34.81 -21.98 -19.56
CA GLU A 117 -33.70 -21.48 -20.38
C GLU A 117 -34.08 -21.42 -21.86
N HIS A 118 -34.80 -22.44 -22.35
CA HIS A 118 -35.28 -22.46 -23.73
C HIS A 118 -36.22 -21.28 -24.01
N VAL A 119 -37.18 -21.01 -23.10
CA VAL A 119 -38.11 -19.88 -23.24
C VAL A 119 -37.37 -18.55 -23.26
N ILE A 120 -36.36 -18.37 -22.40
CA ILE A 120 -35.54 -17.15 -22.39
C ILE A 120 -34.83 -16.96 -23.74
N VAL A 121 -34.17 -18.01 -24.23
CA VAL A 121 -33.46 -17.97 -25.53
C VAL A 121 -34.43 -17.72 -26.68
N PHE A 122 -35.61 -18.35 -26.67
CA PHE A 122 -36.65 -18.11 -27.69
C PHE A 122 -37.13 -16.66 -27.68
N LEU A 123 -37.43 -16.11 -26.50
CA LEU A 123 -37.88 -14.73 -26.36
C LEU A 123 -36.81 -13.75 -26.85
N GLU A 124 -35.55 -13.94 -26.48
CA GLU A 124 -34.44 -13.06 -26.87
C GLU A 124 -34.04 -13.19 -28.34
N LYS A 125 -33.94 -14.42 -28.86
CA LYS A 125 -33.35 -14.69 -30.20
C LYS A 125 -34.38 -14.74 -31.31
N VAL A 126 -35.66 -15.01 -30.99
CA VAL A 126 -36.71 -15.23 -31.99
C VAL A 126 -37.83 -14.21 -31.84
N ALA A 127 -38.54 -14.18 -30.71
CA ALA A 127 -39.73 -13.34 -30.56
C ALA A 127 -39.39 -11.84 -30.62
N VAL A 128 -38.37 -11.40 -29.90
CA VAL A 128 -37.95 -10.00 -29.87
C VAL A 128 -37.50 -9.50 -31.26
N PRO A 129 -36.61 -10.17 -32.00
CA PRO A 129 -36.24 -9.76 -33.35
C PRO A 129 -37.39 -9.78 -34.35
N LEU A 130 -38.29 -10.77 -34.25
CA LEU A 130 -39.46 -10.87 -35.14
C LEU A 130 -40.42 -9.69 -34.95
N LEU A 131 -40.71 -9.33 -33.70
CA LEU A 131 -41.62 -8.22 -33.37
C LEU A 131 -40.95 -6.84 -33.54
N SER A 132 -39.63 -6.77 -33.39
CA SER A 132 -38.86 -5.52 -33.57
C SER A 132 -38.57 -5.19 -35.04
N SER A 133 -38.78 -6.14 -35.96
CA SER A 133 -38.48 -5.96 -37.37
C SER A 133 -39.46 -4.99 -38.03
N LYS A 134 -38.97 -3.80 -38.40
CA LYS A 134 -39.78 -2.80 -39.14
C LYS A 134 -40.36 -3.31 -40.46
N LYS A 135 -39.74 -4.33 -41.08
CA LYS A 135 -40.25 -4.97 -42.31
C LYS A 135 -41.52 -5.79 -42.05
N ASN A 136 -41.67 -6.35 -40.85
CA ASN A 136 -42.84 -7.14 -40.46
C ASN A 136 -44.00 -6.25 -39.98
N ASN A 137 -43.69 -5.01 -39.61
CA ASN A 137 -44.64 -4.07 -39.00
C ASN A 137 -45.18 -3.04 -40.02
N GLY A 138 -44.84 -3.17 -41.31
CA GLY A 138 -45.18 -2.18 -42.34
C GLY A 138 -46.68 -2.00 -42.59
N SER A 139 -47.52 -2.97 -42.19
CA SER A 139 -48.97 -2.90 -42.27
C SER A 139 -49.63 -2.40 -40.97
N TRP A 140 -48.85 -2.10 -39.93
CA TRP A 140 -49.40 -1.71 -38.64
C TRP A 140 -49.72 -0.22 -38.61
N PRO A 141 -50.88 0.17 -38.07
CA PRO A 141 -51.16 1.55 -37.72
C PRO A 141 -50.06 2.12 -36.81
N HIS A 142 -49.73 3.40 -36.99
CA HIS A 142 -48.62 4.04 -36.28
C HIS A 142 -48.71 3.88 -34.75
N VAL A 143 -49.92 3.99 -34.19
CA VAL A 143 -50.19 3.82 -32.76
C VAL A 143 -49.85 2.40 -32.28
N ILE A 144 -50.24 1.38 -33.05
CA ILE A 144 -49.95 -0.02 -32.71
C ILE A 144 -48.44 -0.29 -32.81
N SER A 145 -47.75 0.29 -33.79
CA SER A 145 -46.30 0.16 -33.89
C SER A 145 -45.56 0.81 -32.72
N GLN A 146 -46.10 1.90 -32.16
CA GLN A 146 -45.51 2.59 -31.01
C GLN A 146 -45.75 1.81 -29.71
N ASP A 147 -46.98 1.36 -29.48
CA ASP A 147 -47.34 0.54 -28.31
C ASP A 147 -46.59 -0.80 -28.31
N MET A 148 -46.48 -1.44 -29.49
CA MET A 148 -45.75 -2.70 -29.59
C MET A 148 -44.25 -2.51 -29.33
N ALA A 149 -43.65 -1.40 -29.75
CA ALA A 149 -42.25 -1.10 -29.42
C ALA A 149 -42.03 -1.00 -27.90
N GLN A 150 -42.97 -0.39 -27.18
CA GLN A 150 -42.93 -0.32 -25.71
C GLN A 150 -43.10 -1.71 -25.07
N HIS A 151 -44.07 -2.51 -25.55
CA HIS A 151 -44.29 -3.86 -25.04
C HIS A 151 -43.12 -4.80 -25.29
N ILE A 152 -42.45 -4.68 -26.45
CA ILE A 152 -41.23 -5.43 -26.77
C ILE A 152 -40.11 -5.06 -25.79
N GLU A 153 -39.94 -3.79 -25.46
CA GLU A 153 -38.89 -3.36 -24.53
C GLU A 153 -39.15 -3.85 -23.09
N ILE A 154 -40.42 -3.82 -22.66
CA ILE A 154 -40.83 -4.43 -21.38
C ILE A 154 -40.54 -5.94 -21.39
N MET A 155 -40.83 -6.63 -22.50
CA MET A 155 -40.58 -8.05 -22.65
C MET A 155 -39.07 -8.37 -22.57
N LYS A 156 -38.22 -7.60 -23.27
CA LYS A 156 -36.75 -7.74 -23.16
C LYS A 156 -36.26 -7.57 -21.73
N ASN A 157 -36.72 -6.52 -21.04
CA ASN A 157 -36.30 -6.22 -19.67
C ASN A 157 -36.70 -7.34 -18.71
N LYS A 158 -37.93 -7.86 -18.82
CA LYS A 158 -38.39 -8.99 -18.02
C LYS A 158 -37.61 -10.26 -18.32
N THR A 159 -37.35 -10.57 -19.59
CA THR A 159 -36.56 -11.75 -19.99
C THR A 159 -35.13 -11.67 -19.48
N TYR A 160 -34.50 -10.49 -19.51
CA TYR A 160 -33.16 -10.26 -19.00
C TYR A 160 -33.05 -10.48 -17.48
N VAL A 161 -34.04 -9.98 -16.72
CA VAL A 161 -34.14 -10.22 -15.26
C VAL A 161 -34.37 -11.71 -14.97
N MET A 162 -35.27 -12.37 -15.72
CA MET A 162 -35.52 -13.81 -15.57
C MET A 162 -34.25 -14.63 -15.83
N ASN A 163 -33.45 -14.28 -16.84
CA ASN A 163 -32.16 -14.92 -17.09
C ASN A 163 -31.20 -14.77 -15.89
N GLY A 164 -31.21 -13.61 -15.24
CA GLY A 164 -30.46 -13.39 -14.00
C GLY A 164 -30.88 -14.34 -12.89
N ILE A 165 -32.19 -14.46 -12.66
CA ILE A 165 -32.74 -15.38 -11.63
C ILE A 165 -32.35 -16.83 -11.92
N VAL A 166 -32.46 -17.27 -13.17
CA VAL A 166 -32.14 -18.67 -13.58
C VAL A 166 -30.65 -18.97 -13.44
N THR A 167 -29.79 -18.02 -13.76
CA THR A 167 -28.33 -18.18 -13.70
C THR A 167 -27.72 -17.84 -12.32
N GLY A 168 -28.55 -17.40 -11.36
CA GLY A 168 -28.12 -16.99 -10.02
C GLY A 168 -27.35 -15.66 -9.97
N LYS A 169 -27.54 -14.79 -10.97
CA LYS A 169 -26.87 -13.49 -11.11
C LYS A 169 -27.89 -12.35 -11.03
N ILE A 170 -27.52 -11.25 -10.38
CA ILE A 170 -28.36 -10.04 -10.39
C ILE A 170 -28.11 -9.32 -11.72
N LEU A 171 -29.08 -9.36 -12.63
CA LEU A 171 -29.04 -8.68 -13.92
C LEU A 171 -30.07 -7.55 -13.94
N LEU A 172 -29.59 -6.31 -14.00
CA LEU A 172 -30.44 -5.11 -14.05
C LEU A 172 -30.59 -4.65 -15.51
N PRO A 173 -31.82 -4.52 -16.03
CA PRO A 173 -32.04 -4.08 -17.40
C PRO A 173 -31.77 -2.57 -17.50
N LEU A 174 -30.90 -2.19 -18.43
CA LEU A 174 -30.67 -0.79 -18.79
C LEU A 174 -31.57 -0.42 -19.98
N PRO A 175 -32.22 0.75 -19.98
CA PRO A 175 -33.04 1.18 -21.11
C PRO A 175 -32.18 1.30 -22.38
N THR A 176 -32.57 0.63 -23.46
CA THR A 176 -31.84 0.69 -24.72
C THR A 176 -32.04 2.07 -25.35
N ILE A 177 -31.01 2.90 -25.33
CA ILE A 177 -30.98 4.25 -25.92
C ILE A 177 -31.18 4.16 -27.44
N ALA A 178 -32.42 4.21 -27.93
CA ALA A 178 -32.74 4.43 -29.34
C ALA A 178 -34.22 4.76 -29.58
N THR A 179 -34.66 5.97 -29.25
CA THR A 179 -35.72 6.71 -29.99
C THR A 179 -35.62 8.22 -29.67
N LYS A 180 -34.45 8.82 -29.94
CA LYS A 180 -34.32 10.27 -30.15
C LYS A 180 -34.46 10.53 -31.66
N THR A 181 -35.69 10.55 -32.18
CA THR A 181 -35.93 11.34 -33.40
C THR A 181 -37.36 11.86 -33.61
N ASP A 182 -38.42 11.30 -33.01
CA ASP A 182 -39.79 11.79 -33.30
C ASP A 182 -40.53 12.43 -32.11
N PHE A 183 -39.82 12.78 -31.02
CA PHE A 183 -40.42 13.38 -29.83
C PHE A 183 -40.39 14.92 -29.79
N GLN A 184 -39.93 15.58 -30.86
CA GLN A 184 -39.74 17.04 -30.84
C GLN A 184 -41.02 17.83 -31.19
N ASP A 185 -42.02 17.20 -31.83
CA ASP A 185 -43.24 17.90 -32.28
C ASP A 185 -44.52 17.51 -31.53
N MET A 186 -44.45 16.64 -30.49
CA MET A 186 -45.63 16.22 -29.70
C MET A 186 -45.53 16.46 -28.19
N CYS A 187 -44.48 17.11 -27.69
CA CYS A 187 -44.21 17.22 -26.26
C CYS A 187 -43.81 18.64 -25.84
N THR A 188 -44.67 19.62 -26.05
CA THR A 188 -44.57 20.92 -25.36
C THR A 188 -45.53 21.02 -24.16
N GLU A 189 -46.63 20.26 -24.10
CA GLU A 189 -47.52 20.24 -22.93
C GLU A 189 -47.27 19.07 -21.96
N ASN A 190 -46.94 17.86 -22.46
CA ASN A 190 -46.79 16.67 -21.61
C ASN A 190 -45.43 16.53 -20.89
N LYS A 191 -44.39 17.26 -21.33
CA LYS A 191 -43.10 17.30 -20.62
C LYS A 191 -43.19 18.12 -19.33
N GLN A 192 -43.91 19.25 -19.36
CA GLN A 192 -44.24 20.03 -18.17
C GLN A 192 -45.06 19.19 -17.20
N ASN A 193 -46.15 18.57 -17.64
CA ASN A 193 -47.01 17.79 -16.73
C ASN A 193 -46.34 16.54 -16.14
N SER A 194 -45.42 15.87 -16.84
CA SER A 194 -44.68 14.74 -16.27
C SER A 194 -43.58 15.19 -15.30
N GLN A 195 -42.89 16.28 -15.60
CA GLN A 195 -41.85 16.83 -14.73
C GLN A 195 -42.48 17.45 -13.47
N ILE A 196 -43.57 18.21 -13.62
CA ILE A 196 -44.36 18.77 -12.52
C ILE A 196 -44.91 17.65 -11.62
N ARG A 197 -45.45 16.55 -12.17
CA ARG A 197 -45.91 15.41 -11.37
C ARG A 197 -44.78 14.74 -10.59
N PHE A 198 -43.61 14.58 -11.21
CA PHE A 198 -42.45 14.02 -10.53
C PHE A 198 -41.92 14.97 -9.45
N ASP A 199 -41.84 16.26 -9.72
CA ASP A 199 -41.43 17.28 -8.75
C ASP A 199 -42.40 17.39 -7.57
N MET A 200 -43.71 17.29 -7.81
CA MET A 200 -44.74 17.23 -6.77
C MET A 200 -44.60 15.98 -5.89
N PHE A 201 -44.33 14.83 -6.51
CA PHE A 201 -44.10 13.58 -5.78
C PHE A 201 -42.79 13.62 -4.99
N LEU A 202 -41.71 14.14 -5.55
CA LEU A 202 -40.44 14.32 -4.84
C LEU A 202 -40.60 15.29 -3.66
N ASN A 203 -41.30 16.41 -3.84
CA ASN A 203 -41.59 17.34 -2.76
C ASN A 203 -42.41 16.67 -1.64
N ARG A 204 -43.37 15.80 -1.99
CA ARG A 204 -44.10 14.99 -0.99
C ARG A 204 -43.14 14.06 -0.23
N LEU A 205 -42.24 13.37 -0.93
CA LEU A 205 -41.24 12.49 -0.30
C LEU A 205 -40.26 13.26 0.59
N GLU A 206 -39.79 14.43 0.18
CA GLU A 206 -38.92 15.30 0.99
C GLU A 206 -39.61 15.75 2.28
N LYS A 207 -40.92 16.06 2.23
CA LYS A 207 -41.69 16.40 3.44
C LYS A 207 -41.82 15.21 4.37
N ILE A 208 -42.11 14.02 3.84
CA ILE A 208 -42.20 12.77 4.62
C ILE A 208 -40.85 12.44 5.24
N GLU A 209 -39.76 12.56 4.48
CA GLU A 209 -38.40 12.40 4.97
C GLU A 209 -38.13 13.39 6.11
N ASN A 210 -38.49 14.67 5.94
CA ASN A 210 -38.31 15.68 6.98
C ASN A 210 -39.08 15.34 8.27
N ILE A 211 -40.30 14.79 8.18
CA ILE A 211 -41.04 14.30 9.35
C ILE A 211 -40.27 13.19 10.04
N PHE A 212 -39.83 12.16 9.30
CA PHE A 212 -39.12 11.02 9.88
C PHE A 212 -37.76 11.39 10.48
N VAL A 213 -36.97 12.23 9.81
CA VAL A 213 -35.70 12.74 10.32
C VAL A 213 -35.94 13.50 11.63
N THR A 214 -36.97 14.36 11.67
CA THR A 214 -37.34 15.10 12.88
C THR A 214 -37.78 14.14 14.00
N MET A 215 -38.58 13.11 13.71
CA MET A 215 -38.98 12.10 14.69
C MET A 215 -37.77 11.35 15.28
N LEU A 216 -36.85 10.89 14.44
CA LEU A 216 -35.64 10.18 14.87
C LEU A 216 -34.72 11.08 15.72
N GLU A 217 -34.68 12.37 15.44
CA GLU A 217 -33.93 13.33 16.26
C GLU A 217 -34.58 13.50 17.64
N PHE A 218 -35.89 13.68 17.71
CA PHE A 218 -36.60 13.85 18.97
C PHE A 218 -36.64 12.56 19.81
N GLU A 219 -36.54 11.37 19.21
CA GLU A 219 -36.36 10.10 19.93
C GLU A 219 -35.07 10.10 20.78
N LYS A 220 -34.01 10.81 20.33
CA LYS A 220 -32.78 10.95 21.12
C LYS A 220 -32.98 11.72 22.43
N LEU A 221 -34.03 12.55 22.52
CA LEU A 221 -34.36 13.30 23.74
C LEU A 221 -34.92 12.39 24.84
N GLU A 222 -35.45 11.21 24.51
CA GLU A 222 -35.93 10.24 25.50
C GLU A 222 -34.79 9.72 26.38
N LYS A 223 -33.57 9.67 25.82
CA LYS A 223 -32.35 9.23 26.52
C LYS A 223 -31.59 10.39 27.18
N LEU A 224 -32.09 11.62 27.08
CA LEU A 224 -31.46 12.81 27.62
C LEU A 224 -31.86 13.00 29.09
N GLU A 225 -30.92 12.80 30.00
CA GLU A 225 -31.13 13.07 31.43
C GLU A 225 -30.15 14.13 31.95
N PHE A 226 -30.70 15.24 32.44
CA PHE A 226 -29.97 16.22 33.23
C PHE A 226 -29.79 15.75 34.67
N GLY A 227 -28.54 15.69 35.12
CA GLY A 227 -28.19 15.50 36.53
C GLY A 227 -28.23 16.81 37.34
N GLY A 228 -28.21 16.71 38.67
CA GLY A 228 -28.10 17.86 39.58
C GLY A 228 -29.42 18.33 40.22
N ILE A 229 -29.35 19.37 41.07
CA ILE A 229 -30.46 19.84 41.92
C ILE A 229 -31.65 20.34 41.08
N LYS A 230 -31.38 20.98 39.94
CA LYS A 230 -32.38 21.45 38.97
C LYS A 230 -32.64 20.47 37.82
N GLY A 231 -31.82 19.42 37.69
CA GLY A 231 -31.93 18.43 36.62
C GLY A 231 -33.29 17.72 36.58
N LYS A 232 -33.88 17.43 37.75
CA LYS A 232 -35.24 16.87 37.84
C LYS A 232 -36.31 17.76 37.19
N CYS A 233 -36.19 19.09 37.34
CA CYS A 233 -37.14 20.03 36.76
C CYS A 233 -36.97 20.14 35.24
N LEU A 234 -35.73 20.17 34.76
CA LEU A 234 -35.41 20.19 33.33
C LEU A 234 -35.84 18.89 32.63
N ASN A 235 -35.62 17.74 33.27
CA ASN A 235 -36.07 16.44 32.74
C ASN A 235 -37.59 16.38 32.66
N ALA A 236 -38.31 16.85 33.69
CA ALA A 236 -39.77 16.93 33.63
C ALA A 236 -40.27 17.82 32.47
N GLN A 237 -39.58 18.92 32.18
CA GLN A 237 -39.91 19.77 31.03
C GLN A 237 -39.64 19.07 29.69
N ILE A 238 -38.57 18.28 29.58
CA ILE A 238 -38.26 17.48 28.38
C ILE A 238 -39.27 16.35 28.20
N CYS A 239 -39.60 15.60 29.26
CA CYS A 239 -40.60 14.54 29.18
C CYS A 239 -41.94 15.10 28.69
N LYS A 240 -42.38 16.23 29.25
CA LYS A 240 -43.59 16.92 28.78
C LYS A 240 -43.50 17.34 27.32
N LEU A 241 -42.35 17.89 26.90
CA LEU A 241 -42.13 18.30 25.51
C LEU A 241 -42.15 17.09 24.56
N ASN A 242 -41.59 15.96 24.98
CA ASN A 242 -41.59 14.72 24.20
C ASN A 242 -43.01 14.13 24.09
N GLU A 243 -43.79 14.14 25.17
CA GLU A 243 -45.20 13.73 25.16
C GLU A 243 -46.02 14.57 24.16
N GLU A 244 -45.89 15.90 24.22
CA GLU A 244 -46.55 16.82 23.28
C GLU A 244 -46.10 16.60 21.82
N PHE A 245 -44.81 16.27 21.61
CA PHE A 245 -44.28 15.95 20.28
C PHE A 245 -44.82 14.63 19.74
N ILE A 246 -44.88 13.58 20.58
CA ILE A 246 -45.45 12.28 20.22
C ILE A 246 -46.94 12.41 19.88
N GLU A 247 -47.68 13.23 20.64
CA GLU A 247 -49.08 13.54 20.33
C GLU A 247 -49.22 14.21 18.95
N SER A 248 -48.36 15.18 18.64
CA SER A 248 -48.33 15.79 17.30
C SER A 248 -47.96 14.80 16.19
N CYS A 249 -47.17 13.77 16.50
CA CYS A 249 -46.82 12.71 15.56
C CYS A 249 -47.96 11.71 15.36
N ASN A 250 -48.74 11.43 16.41
CA ASN A 250 -49.89 10.53 16.35
C ASN A 250 -51.01 11.08 15.46
N THR A 251 -51.10 12.41 15.29
CA THR A 251 -52.00 13.02 14.30
C THR A 251 -51.77 12.46 12.90
N PHE A 252 -50.53 12.15 12.49
CA PHE A 252 -50.27 11.53 11.18
C PHE A 252 -50.58 10.02 11.13
N LYS A 253 -50.62 9.35 12.29
CA LYS A 253 -50.93 7.90 12.37
C LYS A 253 -52.44 7.64 12.36
N GLU A 254 -53.23 8.56 12.88
CA GLU A 254 -54.68 8.41 13.03
C GLU A 254 -55.47 8.80 11.77
N LYS A 255 -54.83 9.49 10.82
CA LYS A 255 -55.47 9.95 9.59
C LYS A 255 -55.61 8.81 8.59
N THR A 256 -56.72 8.83 7.85
CA THR A 256 -57.08 7.77 6.88
C THR A 256 -56.60 8.06 5.46
N TYR A 257 -55.93 9.20 5.22
CA TYR A 257 -55.43 9.54 3.90
C TYR A 257 -54.10 8.84 3.59
N ASP A 258 -53.82 8.62 2.30
CA ASP A 258 -52.52 8.10 1.84
C ASP A 258 -51.45 9.22 1.87
N PRO A 259 -50.39 9.11 2.68
CA PRO A 259 -49.32 10.10 2.73
C PRO A 259 -48.56 10.24 1.40
N LEU A 260 -48.57 9.22 0.54
CA LEU A 260 -47.86 9.24 -0.76
C LEU A 260 -48.67 9.91 -1.88
N ASP A 261 -49.94 10.25 -1.63
CA ASP A 261 -50.74 10.99 -2.60
C ASP A 261 -50.33 12.47 -2.62
N TYR A 262 -49.71 12.89 -3.73
CA TYR A 262 -49.27 14.27 -3.92
C TYR A 262 -50.44 15.24 -4.16
N ASN A 263 -51.63 14.76 -4.52
CA ASN A 263 -52.79 15.63 -4.76
C ASN A 263 -53.56 15.97 -3.48
N ASN A 264 -53.26 15.33 -2.37
CA ASN A 264 -53.97 15.55 -1.12
C ASN A 264 -53.58 16.89 -0.45
N THR A 265 -54.57 17.74 -0.24
CA THR A 265 -54.40 19.03 0.46
C THR A 265 -54.41 18.91 1.97
N GLU A 266 -55.04 17.87 2.53
CA GLU A 266 -55.10 17.65 3.99
C GLU A 266 -53.70 17.36 4.58
N PHE A 267 -52.87 16.60 3.86
CA PHE A 267 -51.47 16.39 4.27
C PHE A 267 -50.70 17.72 4.29
N GLU A 268 -50.92 18.61 3.33
CA GLU A 268 -50.20 19.89 3.25
C GLU A 268 -50.49 20.78 4.45
N GLU A 269 -51.76 20.82 4.88
CA GLU A 269 -52.20 21.54 6.07
C GLU A 269 -51.62 20.90 7.35
N ASP A 270 -51.77 19.59 7.51
CA ASP A 270 -51.24 18.85 8.67
C ASP A 270 -49.69 18.99 8.76
N TYR A 271 -48.98 18.98 7.62
CA TYR A 271 -47.52 19.18 7.58
C TYR A 271 -47.13 20.62 7.93
N ALA A 272 -47.88 21.63 7.49
CA ALA A 272 -47.63 23.02 7.85
C ALA A 272 -47.80 23.24 9.36
N ASP A 273 -48.84 22.65 9.95
CA ASP A 273 -49.09 22.66 11.39
C ASP A 273 -47.99 21.93 12.17
N PHE A 274 -47.56 20.76 11.69
CA PHE A 274 -46.41 20.04 12.26
C PHE A 274 -45.14 20.87 12.21
N LYS A 275 -44.86 21.53 11.09
CA LYS A 275 -43.69 22.40 10.94
C LYS A 275 -43.74 23.59 11.92
N HIS A 276 -44.91 24.20 12.10
CA HIS A 276 -45.09 25.28 13.07
C HIS A 276 -44.86 24.78 14.51
N LYS A 277 -45.44 23.63 14.87
CA LYS A 277 -45.22 23.00 16.19
C LYS A 277 -43.76 22.60 16.41
N ASN A 278 -43.09 22.05 15.39
CA ASN A 278 -41.67 21.70 15.47
C ASN A 278 -40.80 22.92 15.76
N LEU A 279 -41.07 24.07 15.13
CA LEU A 279 -40.37 25.33 15.41
C LEU A 279 -40.57 25.79 16.86
N GLU A 280 -41.77 25.60 17.43
CA GLU A 280 -42.04 25.89 18.84
C GLU A 280 -41.26 24.95 19.78
N PHE A 281 -41.25 23.66 19.48
CA PHE A 281 -40.49 22.67 20.24
C PHE A 281 -38.98 22.96 20.21
N GLU A 282 -38.42 23.34 19.07
CA GLU A 282 -37.02 23.74 18.94
C GLU A 282 -36.67 24.96 19.79
N ARG A 283 -37.55 25.97 19.85
CA ARG A 283 -37.36 27.14 20.73
C ARG A 283 -37.41 26.76 22.21
N ARG A 284 -38.35 25.90 22.61
CA ARG A 284 -38.48 25.42 23.99
C ARG A 284 -37.28 24.58 24.40
N LEU A 285 -36.82 23.68 23.53
CA LEU A 285 -35.58 22.92 23.74
C LEU A 285 -34.36 23.83 23.84
N GLY A 286 -34.24 24.82 22.96
CA GLY A 286 -33.18 25.82 23.02
C GLY A 286 -33.16 26.56 24.36
N ALA A 287 -34.33 26.94 24.90
CA ALA A 287 -34.43 27.56 26.21
C ALA A 287 -34.01 26.61 27.35
N ILE A 288 -34.46 25.35 27.33
CA ILE A 288 -34.07 24.32 28.31
C ILE A 288 -32.55 24.12 28.29
N PHE A 289 -31.94 24.05 27.10
CA PHE A 289 -30.49 23.89 26.94
C PHE A 289 -29.72 25.11 27.44
N CYS A 290 -30.22 26.32 27.21
CA CYS A 290 -29.60 27.53 27.76
C CYS A 290 -29.63 27.54 29.29
N VAL A 291 -30.76 27.19 29.90
CA VAL A 291 -30.87 27.10 31.37
C VAL A 291 -29.96 26.01 31.91
N GLY A 292 -29.96 24.82 31.28
CA GLY A 292 -29.08 23.72 31.66
C GLY A 292 -27.59 24.08 31.57
N PHE A 293 -27.20 24.90 30.59
CA PHE A 293 -25.84 25.39 30.45
C PHE A 293 -25.46 26.38 31.55
N LEU A 294 -26.35 27.33 31.87
CA LEU A 294 -26.11 28.32 32.93
C LEU A 294 -25.99 27.68 34.32
N ASP A 295 -26.61 26.51 34.54
CA ASP A 295 -26.54 25.76 35.79
C ASP A 295 -25.35 24.77 35.86
N CYS A 296 -24.47 24.76 34.85
CA CYS A 296 -23.28 23.89 34.86
C CYS A 296 -22.26 24.34 35.92
N SER A 297 -21.79 23.38 36.73
CA SER A 297 -20.86 23.61 37.85
C SER A 297 -19.42 23.95 37.44
N GLY A 298 -19.08 23.89 36.16
CA GLY A 298 -17.74 24.15 35.65
C GLY A 298 -17.58 23.77 34.18
N LEU A 299 -16.35 23.91 33.68
CA LEU A 299 -16.06 23.72 32.26
C LEU A 299 -16.28 22.27 31.79
N GLU A 300 -16.00 21.28 32.64
CA GLU A 300 -16.20 19.87 32.32
C GLU A 300 -17.68 19.50 32.16
N SER A 301 -18.54 19.98 33.05
CA SER A 301 -20.00 19.74 32.97
C SER A 301 -20.61 20.49 31.78
N ALA A 302 -20.16 21.70 31.51
CA ALA A 302 -20.54 22.47 30.32
C ALA A 302 -20.19 21.73 29.01
N PHE A 303 -18.97 21.16 28.91
CA PHE A 303 -18.59 20.39 27.73
C PHE A 303 -19.33 19.06 27.61
N LYS A 304 -19.55 18.34 28.71
CA LYS A 304 -20.38 17.13 28.71
C LYS A 304 -21.77 17.43 28.18
N LEU A 305 -22.37 18.55 28.61
CA LEU A 305 -23.66 19.00 28.09
C LEU A 305 -23.59 19.28 26.59
N ILE A 306 -22.62 20.08 26.13
CA ILE A 306 -22.45 20.40 24.70
C ILE A 306 -22.29 19.13 23.85
N THR A 307 -21.51 18.15 24.32
CA THR A 307 -21.31 16.87 23.61
C THR A 307 -22.61 16.07 23.52
N ILE A 308 -23.42 16.05 24.59
CA ILE A 308 -24.71 15.36 24.60
C ILE A 308 -25.72 16.08 23.68
N LEU A 309 -25.67 17.42 23.64
CA LEU A 309 -26.55 18.22 22.79
C LEU A 309 -26.17 18.18 21.31
N GLY A 310 -24.90 17.92 20.98
CA GLY A 310 -24.36 17.59 19.65
C GLY A 310 -25.20 18.05 18.45
N SER A 311 -25.99 17.13 17.88
CA SER A 311 -26.79 17.38 16.67
C SER A 311 -27.89 18.44 16.84
N PHE A 312 -28.39 18.67 18.05
CA PHE A 312 -29.37 19.73 18.30
C PHE A 312 -28.76 21.12 18.23
N LEU A 313 -27.47 21.26 18.54
CA LEU A 313 -26.73 22.52 18.41
C LEU A 313 -26.40 22.86 16.95
N GLU A 314 -26.66 21.98 15.99
CA GLU A 314 -26.54 22.28 14.56
C GLU A 314 -27.81 22.94 14.00
N LYS A 315 -28.92 22.88 14.74
CA LYS A 315 -30.20 23.48 14.33
C LYS A 315 -30.10 25.01 14.37
N PRO A 316 -30.54 25.74 13.33
CA PRO A 316 -30.33 27.18 13.22
C PRO A 316 -30.89 27.96 14.42
N ILE A 317 -32.09 27.61 14.87
CA ILE A 317 -32.80 28.29 15.97
C ILE A 317 -32.10 28.05 17.30
N ILE A 318 -31.73 26.79 17.56
CA ILE A 318 -31.05 26.42 18.80
C ILE A 318 -29.65 27.05 18.83
N THR A 319 -28.93 27.05 17.71
CA THR A 319 -27.62 27.70 17.55
C THR A 319 -27.70 29.19 17.85
N GLU A 320 -28.70 29.87 17.29
CA GLU A 320 -28.91 31.31 17.51
C GLU A 320 -29.14 31.62 19.00
N MET A 321 -30.00 30.84 19.66
CA MET A 321 -30.27 31.00 21.10
C MET A 321 -29.05 30.68 21.96
N PHE A 322 -28.34 29.60 21.65
CA PHE A 322 -27.19 29.14 22.41
C PHE A 322 -25.92 29.97 22.16
N SER A 323 -25.88 30.76 21.09
CA SER A 323 -24.71 31.57 20.69
C SER A 323 -24.18 32.47 21.81
N THR A 324 -25.08 33.01 22.63
CA THR A 324 -24.76 33.87 23.78
C THR A 324 -23.98 33.13 24.86
N ASN A 325 -24.21 31.82 25.01
CA ASN A 325 -23.54 30.96 25.98
C ASN A 325 -22.11 30.60 25.59
N TYR A 326 -21.74 30.66 24.30
CA TYR A 326 -20.34 30.45 23.89
C TYR A 326 -19.40 31.50 24.48
N LYS A 327 -19.86 32.74 24.64
CA LYS A 327 -19.08 33.77 25.31
C LYS A 327 -18.81 33.40 26.77
N MET A 328 -19.82 32.88 27.46
CA MET A 328 -19.66 32.39 28.83
C MET A 328 -18.71 31.18 28.89
N LEU A 329 -18.82 30.24 27.95
CA LEU A 329 -17.91 29.10 27.84
C LEU A 329 -16.44 29.54 27.69
N LEU A 330 -16.19 30.55 26.86
CA LEU A 330 -14.86 31.12 26.67
C LEU A 330 -14.35 31.81 27.96
N GLN A 331 -15.23 32.49 28.69
CA GLN A 331 -14.88 33.09 29.98
C GLN A 331 -14.52 32.02 31.03
N MET A 332 -15.30 30.94 31.11
CA MET A 332 -15.01 29.80 31.98
C MET A 332 -13.66 29.14 31.64
N PHE A 333 -13.34 29.02 30.35
CA PHE A 333 -12.04 28.49 29.93
C PHE A 333 -10.87 29.44 30.23
N ASP A 334 -11.05 30.75 30.03
CA ASP A 334 -10.05 31.74 30.40
C ASP A 334 -9.77 31.72 31.91
N GLU A 335 -10.79 31.52 32.75
CA GLU A 335 -10.63 31.33 34.19
C GLU A 335 -9.86 30.05 34.52
N GLU A 336 -10.16 28.92 33.86
CA GLU A 336 -9.39 27.68 34.01
C GLU A 336 -7.93 27.82 33.56
N LEU A 337 -7.65 28.57 32.50
CA LEU A 337 -6.28 28.88 32.07
C LEU A 337 -5.55 29.74 33.10
N ARG A 338 -6.22 30.74 33.67
CA ARG A 338 -5.69 31.56 34.76
C ARG A 338 -5.38 30.72 36.00
N ASN A 339 -6.26 29.77 36.36
CA ASN A 339 -6.03 28.82 37.45
C ASN A 339 -4.82 27.92 37.17
N CYS A 340 -4.70 27.37 35.95
CA CYS A 340 -3.54 26.55 35.56
C CYS A 340 -2.23 27.34 35.61
N LYS A 341 -2.26 28.62 35.19
CA LYS A 341 -1.11 29.52 35.30
C LYS A 341 -0.74 29.78 36.75
N TYR A 342 -1.71 30.10 37.61
CA TYR A 342 -1.46 30.30 39.04
C TYR A 342 -0.81 29.07 39.68
N LEU A 343 -1.34 27.87 39.41
CA LEU A 343 -0.76 26.61 39.90
C LEU A 343 0.67 26.41 39.39
N TYR A 344 0.94 26.75 38.12
CA TYR A 344 2.28 26.74 37.55
C TYR A 344 3.24 27.67 38.30
N ASP A 345 2.88 28.93 38.42
CA ASP A 345 3.72 29.95 39.04
C ASP A 345 3.99 29.63 40.52
N GLU A 346 2.98 29.14 41.25
CA GLU A 346 3.12 28.74 42.65
C GLU A 346 4.04 27.52 42.83
N HIS A 347 3.94 26.52 41.95
CA HIS A 347 4.82 25.35 41.98
C HIS A 347 6.28 25.68 41.65
N ILE A 348 6.51 26.65 40.77
CA ILE A 348 7.85 27.17 40.49
C ILE A 348 8.45 27.81 41.74
N LYS A 349 7.69 28.63 42.48
CA LYS A 349 8.14 29.21 43.76
C LYS A 349 8.45 28.15 44.80
N GLN A 350 7.57 27.15 44.97
CA GLN A 350 7.80 26.05 45.92
C GLN A 350 9.07 25.26 45.62
N LYS A 351 9.39 25.09 44.33
CA LYS A 351 10.65 24.47 43.90
C LYS A 351 11.87 25.34 44.23
N GLU A 352 11.78 26.66 44.05
CA GLU A 352 12.84 27.60 44.40
C GLU A 352 13.09 27.68 45.91
N GLU A 353 12.04 27.54 46.71
CA GLU A 353 12.09 27.51 48.18
C GLU A 353 12.49 26.14 48.77
N GLY A 354 12.64 25.11 47.93
CA GLY A 354 13.01 23.76 48.36
C GLY A 354 11.88 22.95 49.00
N ASN A 355 10.64 23.43 48.94
CA ASN A 355 9.43 22.81 49.49
C ASN A 355 8.55 22.20 48.37
N GLU A 356 9.14 21.40 47.49
CA GLU A 356 8.44 20.85 46.33
C GLU A 356 7.35 19.81 46.70
N VAL A 357 6.09 20.10 46.38
CA VAL A 357 4.98 19.16 46.55
C VAL A 357 4.84 18.30 45.30
N ILE A 358 5.38 17.09 45.33
CA ILE A 358 5.34 16.12 44.22
C ILE A 358 4.45 14.91 44.54
N ASN A 359 4.08 14.16 43.50
CA ASN A 359 3.34 12.92 43.65
C ASN A 359 4.07 11.95 44.59
N LYS A 360 3.32 11.33 45.51
CA LYS A 360 3.86 10.37 46.50
C LYS A 360 4.70 9.30 45.79
N ASN A 361 5.84 8.96 46.38
CA ASN A 361 6.79 7.95 45.91
C ASN A 361 7.49 8.25 44.57
N MET A 362 7.50 9.52 44.11
CA MET A 362 8.26 9.92 42.92
C MET A 362 9.54 10.70 43.30
N PRO A 363 10.68 10.43 42.64
CA PRO A 363 11.87 11.29 42.73
C PRO A 363 11.60 12.72 42.24
N SER A 364 12.33 13.71 42.75
CA SER A 364 12.17 15.14 42.46
C SER A 364 12.09 15.46 40.95
N THR A 365 13.03 14.95 40.16
CA THR A 365 13.12 15.27 38.73
C THR A 365 11.96 14.66 37.94
N SER A 366 11.64 13.39 38.15
CA SER A 366 10.55 12.70 37.45
C SER A 366 9.17 13.11 37.96
N GLY A 367 9.04 13.42 39.25
CA GLY A 367 7.83 13.96 39.88
C GLY A 367 7.45 15.32 39.32
N ASN A 368 8.40 16.26 39.23
CA ASN A 368 8.19 17.57 38.61
C ASN A 368 7.82 17.47 37.12
N LEU A 369 8.47 16.56 36.38
CA LEU A 369 8.17 16.35 34.96
C LEU A 369 6.76 15.76 34.77
N LYS A 370 6.35 14.82 35.62
CA LYS A 370 4.98 14.30 35.61
C LYS A 370 3.97 15.39 35.95
N TRP A 371 4.22 16.18 37.00
CA TRP A 371 3.34 17.29 37.39
C TRP A 371 3.14 18.32 36.27
N SER A 372 4.22 18.69 35.57
CA SER A 372 4.13 19.58 34.40
C SER A 372 3.30 18.96 33.27
N ARG A 373 3.42 17.64 33.03
CA ARG A 373 2.56 16.93 32.08
C ARG A 373 1.10 16.90 32.50
N GLU A 374 0.80 16.80 33.80
CA GLU A 374 -0.58 16.82 34.32
C GLU A 374 -1.26 18.16 34.05
N ILE A 375 -0.57 19.30 34.32
CA ILE A 375 -1.10 20.63 33.96
C ILE A 375 -1.31 20.75 32.44
N LYS A 376 -0.33 20.32 31.64
CA LYS A 376 -0.47 20.32 30.19
C LYS A 376 -1.65 19.46 29.73
N SER A 377 -1.83 18.28 30.32
CA SER A 377 -2.93 17.37 30.00
C SER A 377 -4.29 17.96 30.37
N ARG A 378 -4.39 18.67 31.50
CA ARG A 378 -5.61 19.38 31.93
C ARG A 378 -6.02 20.44 30.91
N ILE A 379 -5.09 21.28 30.47
CA ILE A 379 -5.36 22.32 29.45
C ILE A 379 -5.76 21.67 28.12
N LEU A 380 -5.01 20.65 27.68
CA LEU A 380 -5.27 19.98 26.40
C LEU A 380 -6.61 19.23 26.39
N SER A 381 -7.03 18.64 27.52
CA SER A 381 -8.33 17.96 27.65
C SER A 381 -9.47 18.93 27.33
N PHE A 382 -9.51 20.10 28.00
CA PHE A 382 -10.53 21.11 27.75
C PHE A 382 -10.42 21.73 26.35
N TRP A 383 -9.20 21.99 25.86
CA TRP A 383 -8.98 22.50 24.50
C TRP A 383 -9.48 21.52 23.42
N SER A 384 -9.27 20.22 23.62
CA SER A 384 -9.78 19.20 22.70
C SER A 384 -11.30 19.17 22.67
N SER A 385 -11.97 19.49 23.77
CA SER A 385 -13.44 19.57 23.82
C SER A 385 -14.01 20.78 23.07
N PHE A 386 -13.27 21.89 22.95
CA PHE A 386 -13.66 22.99 22.04
C PHE A 386 -13.68 22.59 20.57
N SER A 387 -13.03 21.48 20.21
CA SER A 387 -13.11 20.93 18.87
C SER A 387 -14.50 20.38 18.53
N PHE A 388 -15.41 20.17 19.47
CA PHE A 388 -16.78 19.74 19.17
C PHE A 388 -17.76 20.91 18.93
N VAL A 389 -17.31 22.16 19.09
CA VAL A 389 -18.16 23.34 18.86
C VAL A 389 -18.10 23.76 17.39
N PRO A 390 -19.22 23.80 16.64
CA PRO A 390 -19.23 24.31 15.28
C PRO A 390 -18.92 25.81 15.30
N HIS A 391 -17.90 26.20 14.54
CA HIS A 391 -17.50 27.59 14.42
C HIS A 391 -18.37 28.24 13.34
N HIS A 392 -19.07 29.33 13.67
CA HIS A 392 -19.83 30.12 12.71
C HIS A 392 -19.11 31.43 12.39
N VAL A 393 -19.33 31.97 11.20
CA VAL A 393 -18.73 33.24 10.79
C VAL A 393 -19.39 34.39 11.55
N ASN A 394 -18.60 35.07 12.38
CA ASN A 394 -19.04 36.13 13.28
C ASN A 394 -19.15 37.50 12.56
N PHE A 395 -20.15 37.68 11.70
CA PHE A 395 -20.54 39.01 11.23
C PHE A 395 -21.54 39.63 12.21
N ASP A 396 -21.36 40.91 12.56
CA ASP A 396 -22.26 41.61 13.47
C ASP A 396 -23.70 41.65 12.91
N PRO A 397 -24.71 41.14 13.63
CA PRO A 397 -26.11 41.12 13.18
C PRO A 397 -26.64 42.51 12.77
N LYS A 398 -26.13 43.58 13.40
CA LYS A 398 -26.52 44.97 13.09
C LYS A 398 -26.03 45.39 11.72
N LEU A 399 -24.87 44.92 11.27
CA LEU A 399 -24.35 45.20 9.93
C LEU A 399 -25.22 44.54 8.86
N ILE A 400 -25.66 43.30 9.10
CA ILE A 400 -26.56 42.57 8.20
C ILE A 400 -27.93 43.25 8.12
N ALA A 401 -28.47 43.67 9.28
CA ALA A 401 -29.72 44.43 9.34
C ALA A 401 -29.64 45.75 8.57
N VAL A 402 -28.58 46.55 8.77
CA VAL A 402 -28.38 47.83 8.04
C VAL A 402 -28.25 47.60 6.52
N LEU A 403 -27.49 46.59 6.08
CA LEU A 403 -27.37 46.28 4.65
C LEU A 403 -28.70 45.80 4.03
N ARG A 404 -29.56 45.16 4.82
CA ARG A 404 -30.90 44.73 4.42
C ARG A 404 -31.85 45.92 4.37
N ASP A 405 -31.87 46.75 5.40
CA ASP A 405 -32.76 47.89 5.49
C ASP A 405 -32.44 48.93 4.41
N VAL A 406 -31.16 49.23 4.15
CA VAL A 406 -30.77 50.12 3.04
C VAL A 406 -31.17 49.54 1.68
N LYS A 407 -31.15 48.21 1.48
CA LYS A 407 -31.66 47.57 0.25
C LYS A 407 -33.15 47.86 0.06
N TYR A 408 -33.95 47.65 1.10
CA TYR A 408 -35.40 47.84 1.02
C TYR A 408 -35.79 49.32 0.94
N LEU A 409 -35.09 50.20 1.64
CA LEU A 409 -35.29 51.65 1.55
C LEU A 409 -34.98 52.19 0.14
N LEU A 410 -33.94 51.66 -0.51
CA LEU A 410 -33.65 51.95 -1.92
C LEU A 410 -34.71 51.36 -2.87
N LEU A 411 -35.26 50.19 -2.57
CA LEU A 411 -36.34 49.57 -3.37
C LEU A 411 -37.67 50.34 -3.26
N MET A 412 -37.89 51.02 -2.13
CA MET A 412 -39.08 51.84 -1.85
C MET A 412 -38.91 53.32 -2.20
N ASP A 413 -37.85 53.68 -2.93
CA ASP A 413 -37.55 55.05 -3.41
C ASP A 413 -37.63 56.14 -2.31
N GLN A 414 -37.14 55.80 -1.10
CA GLN A 414 -37.19 56.73 0.03
C GLN A 414 -36.10 57.83 -0.08
N PRO A 415 -36.46 59.12 0.04
CA PRO A 415 -35.55 60.23 -0.26
C PRO A 415 -34.51 60.53 0.83
N ASN A 416 -34.68 60.02 2.06
CA ASN A 416 -33.82 60.35 3.22
C ASN A 416 -33.11 59.11 3.79
N ILE A 417 -32.16 58.54 3.03
CA ILE A 417 -31.26 57.50 3.54
C ILE A 417 -29.95 58.18 4.01
N PRO A 418 -29.47 57.93 5.24
CA PRO A 418 -28.19 58.47 5.71
C PRO A 418 -27.03 58.11 4.77
N ILE A 419 -26.20 59.10 4.42
CA ILE A 419 -25.10 58.95 3.46
C ILE A 419 -24.10 57.87 3.90
N SER A 420 -23.84 57.75 5.20
CA SER A 420 -22.99 56.71 5.79
C SER A 420 -23.51 55.29 5.54
N ALA A 421 -24.84 55.09 5.55
CA ALA A 421 -25.47 53.80 5.29
C ALA A 421 -25.45 53.44 3.79
N LEU A 422 -25.57 54.44 2.91
CA LEU A 422 -25.41 54.32 1.46
C LEU A 422 -23.98 53.94 1.06
N GLU A 423 -22.96 54.56 1.65
CA GLU A 423 -21.55 54.20 1.43
C GLU A 423 -21.24 52.77 1.88
N LEU A 424 -21.80 52.35 3.01
CA LEU A 424 -21.68 50.98 3.52
C LEU A 424 -22.35 49.97 2.56
N TYR A 425 -23.54 50.31 2.04
CA TYR A 425 -24.27 49.47 1.08
C TYR A 425 -23.54 49.31 -0.26
N LYS A 426 -22.82 50.35 -0.74
CA LYS A 426 -21.96 50.24 -1.93
C LYS A 426 -20.90 49.12 -1.81
N LYS A 427 -20.44 48.81 -0.59
CA LYS A 427 -19.47 47.75 -0.30
C LYS A 427 -20.10 46.37 -0.04
N LYS A 428 -21.43 46.22 -0.14
CA LYS A 428 -22.16 44.97 0.13
C LYS A 428 -21.64 43.78 -0.66
N GLY A 429 -21.31 43.96 -1.94
CA GLY A 429 -20.77 42.87 -2.77
C GLY A 429 -19.42 42.35 -2.25
N THR A 430 -18.59 43.24 -1.70
CA THR A 430 -17.32 42.89 -1.07
C THR A 430 -17.54 42.15 0.25
N PHE A 431 -18.48 42.59 1.08
CA PHE A 431 -18.84 41.88 2.32
C PHE A 431 -19.41 40.49 2.05
N ALA A 432 -20.34 40.36 1.10
CA ALA A 432 -20.90 39.06 0.70
C ALA A 432 -19.81 38.09 0.19
N LYS A 433 -18.82 38.60 -0.55
CA LYS A 433 -17.67 37.81 -0.98
C LYS A 433 -16.79 37.37 0.20
N TYR A 434 -16.54 38.25 1.17
CA TYR A 434 -15.79 37.87 2.38
C TYR A 434 -16.54 36.87 3.24
N THR A 435 -17.86 37.02 3.41
CA THR A 435 -18.70 36.07 4.13
C THR A 435 -18.67 34.70 3.47
N GLY A 436 -18.93 34.63 2.16
CA GLY A 436 -18.89 33.35 1.43
C GLY A 436 -17.51 32.69 1.46
N ASN A 437 -16.43 33.46 1.36
CA ASN A 437 -15.07 32.93 1.48
C ASN A 437 -14.77 32.40 2.89
N LEU A 438 -15.17 33.12 3.93
CA LEU A 438 -14.97 32.68 5.31
C LEU A 438 -15.83 31.46 5.65
N GLU A 439 -17.06 31.39 5.15
CA GLU A 439 -17.93 30.21 5.27
C GLU A 439 -17.32 29.01 4.56
N LEU A 440 -16.79 29.18 3.35
CA LEU A 440 -16.07 28.12 2.63
C LEU A 440 -14.84 27.64 3.39
N VAL A 441 -14.06 28.55 3.97
CA VAL A 441 -12.87 28.19 4.76
C VAL A 441 -13.26 27.44 6.03
N VAL A 442 -14.32 27.87 6.72
CA VAL A 442 -14.86 27.19 7.91
C VAL A 442 -15.43 25.82 7.54
N GLN A 443 -16.16 25.71 6.43
CA GLN A 443 -16.67 24.43 5.92
C GLN A 443 -15.52 23.50 5.54
N TRP A 444 -14.47 24.00 4.88
CA TRP A 444 -13.28 23.21 4.57
C TRP A 444 -12.54 22.79 5.83
N TYR A 445 -12.40 23.68 6.82
CA TYR A 445 -11.79 23.34 8.10
C TYR A 445 -12.58 22.25 8.84
N ASN A 446 -13.91 22.37 8.92
CA ASN A 446 -14.78 21.39 9.54
C ASN A 446 -14.76 20.05 8.78
N LYS A 447 -14.74 20.10 7.44
CA LYS A 447 -14.63 18.91 6.58
C LYS A 447 -13.28 18.21 6.76
N ILE A 448 -12.16 18.94 6.69
CA ILE A 448 -10.82 18.40 6.95
C ILE A 448 -10.75 17.78 8.34
N LYS A 449 -11.35 18.42 9.34
CA LYS A 449 -11.40 17.92 10.70
C LYS A 449 -12.22 16.62 10.86
N GLN A 450 -13.33 16.46 10.13
CA GLN A 450 -14.09 15.21 10.12
C GLN A 450 -13.39 14.11 9.29
N THR A 451 -12.98 14.40 8.05
CA THR A 451 -12.50 13.36 7.14
C THR A 451 -11.01 13.02 7.31
N VAL A 452 -10.16 14.02 7.57
CA VAL A 452 -8.70 13.81 7.58
C VAL A 452 -8.23 13.26 8.93
N LEU A 453 -8.88 13.62 10.04
CA LEU A 453 -8.48 13.17 11.38
C LEU A 453 -8.89 11.72 11.68
N GLU A 454 -9.98 11.22 11.08
CA GLU A 454 -10.41 9.81 11.19
C GLU A 454 -9.70 8.88 10.20
N GLU A 455 -9.48 9.30 8.95
CA GLU A 455 -8.84 8.44 7.93
C GLU A 455 -7.32 8.30 8.09
N LEU A 456 -6.62 9.31 8.61
CA LEU A 456 -5.15 9.28 8.74
C LEU A 456 -4.65 8.17 9.67
N PRO A 457 -5.23 7.97 10.87
CA PRO A 457 -4.90 6.84 11.73
C PRO A 457 -5.11 5.49 11.03
N GLU A 458 -6.19 5.32 10.26
CA GLU A 458 -6.46 4.08 9.53
C GLU A 458 -5.48 3.85 8.38
N LYS A 459 -5.15 4.88 7.59
CA LYS A 459 -4.12 4.80 6.53
C LYS A 459 -2.74 4.53 7.12
N TRP A 460 -2.41 5.14 8.26
CA TRP A 460 -1.17 4.89 8.98
C TRP A 460 -1.10 3.45 9.52
N ASN A 461 -2.20 2.96 10.10
CA ASN A 461 -2.29 1.58 10.57
C ASN A 461 -2.22 0.57 9.41
N SER A 462 -2.81 0.89 8.27
CA SER A 462 -2.71 0.08 7.04
C SER A 462 -1.28 0.06 6.51
N THR A 463 -0.60 1.22 6.52
CA THR A 463 0.81 1.32 6.14
C THR A 463 1.71 0.54 7.10
N LYS A 464 1.44 0.60 8.41
CA LYS A 464 2.11 -0.24 9.42
C LYS A 464 1.91 -1.74 9.16
N LYS A 465 0.68 -2.16 8.86
CA LYS A 465 0.37 -3.56 8.53
C LYS A 465 1.13 -4.00 7.27
N LEU A 466 1.17 -3.17 6.23
CA LEU A 466 1.93 -3.44 5.01
C LEU A 466 3.43 -3.56 5.31
N ALA A 467 4.00 -2.63 6.10
CA ALA A 467 5.40 -2.68 6.51
C ALA A 467 5.74 -3.96 7.29
N VAL A 468 4.84 -4.42 8.17
CA VAL A 468 4.99 -5.70 8.89
C VAL A 468 4.91 -6.90 7.94
N SER A 469 4.00 -6.87 6.96
CA SER A 469 3.88 -7.93 5.94
C SER A 469 5.15 -8.02 5.09
N ILE A 470 5.63 -6.89 4.57
CA ILE A 470 6.89 -6.82 3.81
C ILE A 470 8.07 -7.29 4.67
N LYS A 471 8.11 -6.90 5.96
CA LYS A 471 9.14 -7.40 6.89
C LYS A 471 9.08 -8.92 7.04
N HIS A 472 7.90 -9.53 7.05
CA HIS A 472 7.76 -10.98 7.11
C HIS A 472 8.23 -11.68 5.83
N GLU A 473 7.96 -11.10 4.66
CA GLU A 473 8.44 -11.60 3.35
C GLU A 473 9.95 -11.43 3.17
N VAL A 474 10.53 -10.33 3.66
CA VAL A 474 11.96 -10.03 3.53
C VAL A 474 12.81 -10.78 4.56
N ALA A 475 12.26 -11.12 5.74
CA ALA A 475 12.97 -11.85 6.79
C ALA A 475 13.65 -13.17 6.32
N PRO A 476 12.99 -14.08 5.56
CA PRO A 476 13.65 -15.28 5.04
C PRO A 476 14.75 -14.95 4.02
N LEU A 477 14.58 -13.91 3.20
CA LEU A 477 15.61 -13.48 2.23
C LEU A 477 16.86 -12.94 2.94
N LEU A 478 16.67 -12.12 3.98
CA LEU A 478 17.76 -11.64 4.84
C LEU A 478 18.48 -12.81 5.51
N THR A 479 17.73 -13.79 6.03
CA THR A 479 18.30 -14.99 6.68
C THR A 479 19.13 -15.81 5.69
N SER A 480 18.65 -15.95 4.46
CA SER A 480 19.36 -16.61 3.37
C SER A 480 20.67 -15.90 3.04
N GLU A 481 20.63 -14.58 2.84
CA GLU A 481 21.83 -13.79 2.50
C GLU A 481 22.86 -13.77 3.62
N VAL A 482 22.41 -13.63 4.88
CA VAL A 482 23.27 -13.75 6.08
C VAL A 482 23.95 -15.13 6.13
N THR A 483 23.24 -16.19 5.75
CA THR A 483 23.81 -17.54 5.70
C THR A 483 24.87 -17.67 4.60
N ILE A 484 24.65 -17.06 3.44
CA ILE A 484 25.64 -17.01 2.35
C ILE A 484 26.88 -16.21 2.79
N LEU A 485 26.71 -15.06 3.42
CA LEU A 485 27.80 -14.24 3.94
C LEU A 485 28.62 -14.99 5.00
N ARG A 486 27.97 -15.69 5.94
CA ARG A 486 28.67 -16.55 6.91
C ARG A 486 29.51 -17.63 6.21
N LYS A 487 28.98 -18.30 5.19
CA LYS A 487 29.73 -19.28 4.41
C LYS A 487 30.94 -18.65 3.70
N LYS A 488 30.79 -17.46 3.12
CA LYS A 488 31.90 -16.72 2.49
C LYS A 488 32.97 -16.33 3.52
N CYS A 489 32.59 -15.88 4.71
CA CYS A 489 33.51 -15.59 5.80
C CYS A 489 34.32 -16.81 6.23
N THR A 490 33.69 -17.98 6.35
CA THR A 490 34.38 -19.24 6.66
C THR A 490 35.29 -19.69 5.53
N ALA A 491 34.87 -19.55 4.26
CA ALA A 491 35.71 -19.89 3.12
C ALA A 491 36.94 -18.98 3.03
N PHE A 492 36.77 -17.67 3.28
CA PHE A 492 37.88 -16.72 3.31
C PHE A 492 38.83 -16.97 4.49
N ASP A 493 38.32 -17.40 5.64
CA ASP A 493 39.15 -17.84 6.77
C ASP A 493 40.07 -19.02 6.38
N GLY A 494 39.53 -19.99 5.64
CA GLY A 494 40.34 -21.08 5.05
C GLY A 494 41.37 -20.58 4.03
N LYS A 495 40.99 -19.62 3.16
CA LYS A 495 41.91 -19.02 2.18
C LYS A 495 43.10 -18.32 2.85
N GLN A 496 42.89 -17.53 3.91
CA GLN A 496 44.00 -16.83 4.58
C GLN A 496 44.98 -17.80 5.25
N ILE A 497 44.48 -18.92 5.79
CA ILE A 497 45.32 -19.97 6.38
C ILE A 497 46.15 -20.65 5.27
N GLY A 498 45.50 -21.00 4.16
CA GLY A 498 46.20 -21.60 3.02
C GLY A 498 47.25 -20.65 2.40
N PHE A 499 46.97 -19.34 2.32
CA PHE A 499 47.98 -18.37 1.91
C PHE A 499 49.14 -18.31 2.90
N ARG A 500 48.88 -18.33 4.21
CA ARG A 500 49.93 -18.33 5.22
C ARG A 500 50.88 -19.52 5.08
N GLU A 501 50.34 -20.71 4.82
CA GLU A 501 51.12 -21.93 4.60
C GLU A 501 51.97 -21.83 3.34
N ARG A 502 51.39 -21.39 2.21
CA ARG A 502 52.15 -21.15 0.97
C ARG A 502 53.22 -20.09 1.14
N PHE A 503 52.90 -18.98 1.82
CA PHE A 503 53.86 -17.93 2.12
C PHE A 503 55.01 -18.45 2.98
N ARG A 504 54.77 -19.37 3.93
CA ARG A 504 55.84 -20.03 4.70
C ARG A 504 56.73 -20.93 3.85
N ALA A 505 56.18 -21.59 2.85
CA ALA A 505 56.90 -22.53 1.98
C ALA A 505 57.70 -21.82 0.88
N ASP A 506 57.09 -20.83 0.23
CA ASP A 506 57.60 -20.24 -1.03
C ASP A 506 58.34 -18.92 -0.82
N ALA A 507 58.15 -18.23 0.32
CA ALA A 507 58.80 -16.94 0.52
C ALA A 507 60.33 -17.11 0.74
N PRO A 508 61.14 -16.15 0.27
CA PRO A 508 62.59 -16.25 0.30
C PRO A 508 63.13 -15.97 1.72
N PHE A 509 62.92 -16.90 2.66
CA PHE A 509 63.44 -16.78 4.03
C PHE A 509 64.93 -17.11 4.15
N ARG A 510 65.49 -17.80 3.15
CA ARG A 510 66.89 -18.18 3.13
C ARG A 510 67.72 -17.18 2.34
N PHE A 511 68.94 -16.90 2.81
CA PHE A 511 69.86 -15.93 2.20
C PHE A 511 70.32 -16.30 0.77
N ASP A 512 70.16 -17.56 0.38
CA ASP A 512 70.55 -18.13 -0.93
C ASP A 512 69.41 -18.10 -1.97
N ALA A 513 68.28 -17.45 -1.68
CA ALA A 513 67.13 -17.42 -2.57
C ALA A 513 67.44 -16.68 -3.89
N GLN A 514 67.13 -17.32 -5.02
CA GLN A 514 67.26 -16.71 -6.34
C GLN A 514 66.09 -15.74 -6.61
N ASN A 515 66.42 -14.52 -7.04
CA ASN A 515 65.46 -13.46 -7.36
C ASN A 515 64.40 -13.19 -6.26
N PRO A 516 64.83 -12.80 -5.04
CA PRO A 516 63.96 -12.64 -3.88
C PRO A 516 62.87 -11.58 -4.07
N TYR A 517 63.12 -10.53 -4.87
CA TYR A 517 62.12 -9.50 -5.15
C TYR A 517 60.96 -10.01 -6.00
N ALA A 518 61.21 -10.83 -7.04
CA ALA A 518 60.12 -11.36 -7.85
C ALA A 518 59.17 -12.28 -7.05
N LEU A 519 59.72 -13.05 -6.10
CA LEU A 519 58.93 -13.87 -5.19
C LEU A 519 58.15 -13.02 -4.18
N LEU A 520 58.76 -11.96 -3.64
CA LEU A 520 58.10 -11.00 -2.75
C LEU A 520 57.01 -10.20 -3.45
N ASP A 521 57.23 -9.76 -4.68
CA ASP A 521 56.25 -9.00 -5.47
C ASP A 521 55.04 -9.87 -5.81
N LYS A 522 55.28 -11.13 -6.19
CA LYS A 522 54.20 -12.13 -6.40
C LYS A 522 53.38 -12.34 -5.13
N ALA A 523 54.04 -12.53 -3.99
CA ALA A 523 53.37 -12.70 -2.70
C ALA A 523 52.62 -11.42 -2.26
N ASN A 524 53.17 -10.23 -2.55
CA ASN A 524 52.53 -8.96 -2.24
C ASN A 524 51.28 -8.71 -3.12
N GLN A 525 51.33 -9.03 -4.41
CA GLN A 525 50.17 -8.94 -5.31
C GLN A 525 49.04 -9.91 -4.92
N GLU A 526 49.39 -11.12 -4.48
CA GLU A 526 48.39 -12.07 -3.95
C GLU A 526 47.80 -11.59 -2.61
N LEU A 527 48.63 -11.01 -1.73
CA LEU A 527 48.17 -10.43 -0.47
C LEU A 527 47.27 -9.20 -0.68
N GLU A 528 47.59 -8.32 -1.62
CA GLU A 528 46.77 -7.15 -1.97
C GLU A 528 45.38 -7.56 -2.47
N ARG A 529 45.31 -8.57 -3.35
CA ARG A 529 44.01 -9.12 -3.80
C ARG A 529 43.18 -9.70 -2.66
N MET A 530 43.82 -10.38 -1.70
CA MET A 530 43.10 -10.89 -0.52
C MET A 530 42.65 -9.76 0.43
N GLU A 531 43.42 -8.68 0.56
CA GLU A 531 43.02 -7.52 1.36
C GLU A 531 41.84 -6.76 0.74
N GLU A 532 41.77 -6.68 -0.60
CA GLU A 532 40.61 -6.18 -1.33
C GLU A 532 39.36 -7.07 -1.14
N GLU A 533 39.52 -8.40 -1.27
CA GLU A 533 38.42 -9.36 -1.02
C GLU A 533 37.92 -9.25 0.43
N MET A 534 38.83 -9.07 1.40
CA MET A 534 38.51 -8.86 2.81
C MET A 534 37.70 -7.57 3.02
N LEU A 535 38.09 -6.45 2.39
CA LEU A 535 37.39 -5.18 2.49
C LEU A 535 35.97 -5.28 1.94
N HIS A 536 35.80 -5.85 0.75
CA HIS A 536 34.48 -6.04 0.14
C HIS A 536 33.58 -6.95 1.00
N LEU A 537 34.16 -8.01 1.57
CA LEU A 537 33.44 -8.90 2.49
C LEU A 537 33.05 -8.17 3.79
N GLN A 538 33.90 -7.24 4.26
CA GLN A 538 33.63 -6.43 5.44
C GLN A 538 32.52 -5.40 5.22
N GLU A 539 32.50 -4.72 4.08
CA GLU A 539 31.40 -3.83 3.69
C GLU A 539 30.08 -4.60 3.59
N SER A 540 30.10 -5.77 2.96
CA SER A 540 28.93 -6.63 2.83
C SER A 540 28.43 -7.12 4.19
N ALA A 541 29.31 -7.54 5.10
CA ALA A 541 28.90 -8.02 6.42
C ALA A 541 28.42 -6.89 7.35
N ASN A 542 28.98 -5.69 7.24
CA ASN A 542 28.50 -4.51 7.97
C ASN A 542 27.07 -4.13 7.56
N LEU A 543 26.74 -4.24 6.27
CA LEU A 543 25.40 -3.96 5.74
C LEU A 543 24.31 -4.87 6.35
N PHE A 544 24.67 -6.10 6.71
CA PHE A 544 23.76 -7.09 7.29
C PHE A 544 24.01 -7.37 8.78
N GLU A 545 24.79 -6.52 9.46
CA GLU A 545 25.15 -6.65 10.89
C GLU A 545 25.73 -8.05 11.26
N VAL A 546 26.43 -8.68 10.32
CA VAL A 546 27.05 -9.99 10.52
C VAL A 546 28.41 -9.81 11.19
N THR A 547 28.62 -10.46 12.33
CA THR A 547 29.92 -10.47 13.01
C THR A 547 30.95 -11.24 12.19
N ILE A 548 32.02 -10.57 11.76
CA ILE A 548 33.12 -11.16 11.00
C ILE A 548 34.22 -11.64 11.97
N PRO A 549 34.78 -12.84 11.76
CA PRO A 549 35.98 -13.28 12.46
C PRO A 549 37.17 -12.34 12.24
N GLU A 550 38.05 -12.22 13.23
CA GLU A 550 39.26 -11.41 13.07
C GLU A 550 40.30 -12.15 12.20
N TYR A 551 40.52 -11.66 10.98
CA TYR A 551 41.50 -12.25 10.04
C TYR A 551 42.94 -11.87 10.38
N LYS A 552 43.52 -12.56 11.38
CA LYS A 552 44.87 -12.27 11.91
C LYS A 552 46.01 -12.64 10.95
N GLN A 553 45.84 -13.66 10.10
CA GLN A 553 46.92 -14.21 9.27
C GLN A 553 47.36 -13.22 8.19
N ILE A 554 46.41 -12.58 7.50
CA ILE A 554 46.70 -11.56 6.47
C ILE A 554 47.48 -10.38 7.06
N LYS A 555 47.04 -9.88 8.22
CA LYS A 555 47.73 -8.78 8.92
C LYS A 555 49.16 -9.16 9.34
N GLN A 556 49.39 -10.41 9.74
CA GLN A 556 50.71 -10.92 10.08
C GLN A 556 51.60 -11.06 8.84
N CYS A 557 51.09 -11.68 7.76
CA CYS A 557 51.82 -11.78 6.50
C CYS A 557 52.22 -10.42 5.93
N ARG A 558 51.36 -9.39 6.05
CA ARG A 558 51.71 -8.02 5.60
C ARG A 558 52.91 -7.45 6.36
N LYS A 559 52.99 -7.70 7.67
CA LYS A 559 54.15 -7.29 8.49
C LYS A 559 55.40 -8.08 8.09
N GLU A 560 55.27 -9.39 7.91
CA GLU A 560 56.38 -10.27 7.52
C GLU A 560 56.93 -9.92 6.13
N ILE A 561 56.09 -9.65 5.13
CA ILE A 561 56.54 -9.19 3.80
C ILE A 561 57.31 -7.88 3.89
N LYS A 562 56.84 -6.91 4.69
CA LYS A 562 57.55 -5.63 4.88
C LYS A 562 58.92 -5.81 5.53
N LEU A 563 59.00 -6.66 6.56
CA LEU A 563 60.27 -6.99 7.22
C LEU A 563 61.21 -7.75 6.29
N LEU A 564 60.68 -8.73 5.56
CA LEU A 564 61.46 -9.56 4.63
C LEU A 564 61.99 -8.72 3.47
N LYS A 565 61.19 -7.80 2.92
CA LYS A 565 61.66 -6.80 1.96
C LYS A 565 62.80 -5.97 2.53
N GLY A 566 62.65 -5.42 3.74
CA GLY A 566 63.72 -4.64 4.39
C GLY A 566 64.99 -5.44 4.63
N MET A 567 64.88 -6.72 5.00
CA MET A 567 66.04 -7.61 5.12
C MET A 567 66.73 -7.86 3.79
N TRP A 568 65.97 -8.07 2.71
CA TRP A 568 66.53 -8.25 1.38
C TRP A 568 67.11 -6.97 0.79
N ASP A 569 66.53 -5.81 1.08
CA ASP A 569 67.10 -4.50 0.72
C ASP A 569 68.48 -4.33 1.36
N ILE A 570 68.64 -4.70 2.63
CA ILE A 570 69.93 -4.69 3.31
C ILE A 570 70.87 -5.73 2.70
N ASN A 571 70.42 -6.97 2.49
CA ASN A 571 71.25 -8.04 1.93
C ASN A 571 71.78 -7.69 0.54
N ILE A 572 70.91 -7.18 -0.34
CA ILE A 572 71.29 -6.79 -1.70
C ILE A 572 72.14 -5.52 -1.68
N SER A 573 71.87 -4.57 -0.80
CA SER A 573 72.72 -3.39 -0.64
C SER A 573 74.13 -3.77 -0.16
N VAL A 574 74.24 -4.71 0.79
CA VAL A 574 75.53 -5.22 1.27
C VAL A 574 76.24 -6.03 0.19
N THR A 575 75.54 -6.94 -0.48
CA THR A 575 76.11 -7.79 -1.54
C THR A 575 76.54 -6.96 -2.75
N SER A 576 75.74 -5.99 -3.19
CA SER A 576 76.13 -5.05 -4.25
C SER A 576 77.29 -4.15 -3.85
N SER A 577 77.35 -3.71 -2.59
CA SER A 577 78.51 -2.95 -2.09
C SER A 577 79.77 -3.80 -2.06
N ILE A 578 79.67 -5.07 -1.64
CA ILE A 578 80.78 -6.04 -1.68
C ILE A 578 81.19 -6.32 -3.13
N ASP A 579 80.24 -6.49 -4.04
CA ASP A 579 80.48 -6.69 -5.48
C ASP A 579 81.14 -5.45 -6.12
N ASP A 580 80.75 -4.26 -5.72
CA ASP A 580 81.35 -3.01 -6.18
C ASP A 580 82.76 -2.84 -5.61
N TRP A 581 82.98 -3.19 -4.34
CA TRP A 581 84.31 -3.16 -3.73
C TRP A 581 85.24 -4.20 -4.35
N THR A 582 84.75 -5.40 -4.65
CA THR A 582 85.51 -6.47 -5.30
C THR A 582 85.91 -6.13 -6.73
N LYS A 583 85.17 -5.24 -7.41
CA LYS A 583 85.47 -4.75 -8.77
C LYS A 583 86.35 -3.50 -8.82
N ARG A 584 86.45 -2.71 -7.74
CA ARG A 584 87.31 -1.51 -7.67
C ARG A 584 88.79 -1.88 -7.61
N HIS A 585 89.63 -1.08 -8.25
CA HIS A 585 91.09 -1.20 -8.17
C HIS A 585 91.54 -0.91 -6.74
N TRP A 586 92.45 -1.72 -6.20
CA TRP A 586 92.89 -1.65 -4.79
C TRP A 586 93.35 -0.25 -4.34
N ARG A 587 93.99 0.52 -5.23
CA ARG A 587 94.46 1.89 -4.96
C ARG A 587 93.35 2.94 -4.85
N GLU A 588 92.18 2.71 -5.41
CA GLU A 588 91.03 3.64 -5.39
C GLU A 588 90.08 3.39 -4.21
N ILE A 589 90.32 2.32 -3.44
CA ILE A 589 89.54 1.99 -2.27
C ILE A 589 90.03 2.85 -1.09
N SER A 590 89.32 3.94 -0.81
CA SER A 590 89.51 4.68 0.42
C SER A 590 89.02 3.86 1.61
N MET A 591 89.93 3.53 2.52
CA MET A 591 89.64 2.85 3.78
C MET A 591 88.59 3.62 4.60
N GLU A 592 88.62 4.96 4.56
CA GLU A 592 87.60 5.82 5.19
C GLU A 592 86.24 5.74 4.51
N GLN A 593 86.15 5.60 3.18
CA GLN A 593 84.86 5.43 2.49
C GLN A 593 84.25 4.06 2.74
N MET A 594 85.06 3.00 2.66
CA MET A 594 84.62 1.65 3.01
C MET A 594 84.22 1.57 4.48
N GLU A 595 84.97 2.21 5.37
CA GLU A 595 84.65 2.30 6.79
C GLU A 595 83.42 3.18 7.06
N THR A 596 83.16 4.22 6.28
CA THR A 596 81.95 5.06 6.42
C THR A 596 80.71 4.32 5.91
N GLU A 597 80.78 3.62 4.78
CA GLU A 597 79.70 2.77 4.27
C GLU A 597 79.49 1.54 5.17
N LEU A 598 80.55 0.88 5.62
CA LEU A 598 80.49 -0.17 6.65
C LEU A 598 79.96 0.36 7.98
N ARG A 599 80.24 1.59 8.42
CA ARG A 599 79.61 2.23 9.60
C ARG A 599 78.15 2.64 9.34
N ARG A 600 77.79 2.92 8.08
CA ARG A 600 76.41 3.15 7.63
C ARG A 600 75.60 1.85 7.71
N PHE A 601 76.19 0.72 7.30
CA PHE A 601 75.65 -0.64 7.45
C PHE A 601 75.71 -1.11 8.92
N ALA A 602 76.81 -0.80 9.61
CA ALA A 602 77.14 -1.18 10.98
C ALA A 602 76.99 0.02 11.92
N LYS A 603 75.75 0.50 12.05
CA LYS A 603 75.26 1.10 13.30
C LYS A 603 75.12 0.02 14.39
N ALA A 604 76.19 -0.77 14.54
CA ALA A 604 76.54 -1.78 15.54
C ALA A 604 78.07 -2.06 15.43
N LYS A 605 78.87 -1.14 16.01
CA LYS A 605 80.25 -1.26 16.58
C LYS A 605 81.47 -1.78 15.76
N LEU A 606 82.52 -0.91 15.81
CA LEU A 606 84.00 -1.12 15.86
C LEU A 606 84.85 -1.06 14.56
N GLN A 607 86.01 -0.37 14.68
CA GLN A 607 86.98 0.13 13.68
C GLN A 607 88.36 -0.55 13.77
N ASN A 608 89.23 -0.47 12.74
CA ASN A 608 90.54 0.27 12.75
C ASN A 608 91.35 0.09 11.41
N PRO A 609 91.89 1.19 10.83
CA PRO A 609 92.75 1.20 9.63
C PRO A 609 94.28 1.30 9.89
N ALA A 610 95.06 0.20 9.76
CA ALA A 610 96.54 0.29 9.82
C ALA A 610 97.33 -0.89 9.19
N ILE A 611 97.49 -0.94 7.87
CA ILE A 611 98.50 -1.82 7.20
C ILE A 611 99.17 -1.06 6.03
N ARG A 612 100.51 -1.18 5.88
CA ARG A 612 101.32 -0.61 4.76
C ARG A 612 102.35 -1.64 4.23
N ASP A 613 103.00 -1.30 3.11
CA ASP A 613 103.71 -2.17 2.14
C ASP A 613 104.75 -3.18 2.65
N ARG A 614 105.41 -2.92 3.78
CA ARG A 614 106.36 -3.87 4.39
C ARG A 614 105.70 -5.11 4.98
N HIS A 615 104.43 -5.02 5.38
CA HIS A 615 103.68 -6.15 5.95
C HIS A 615 103.28 -7.16 4.87
N TRP A 616 103.21 -6.75 3.60
CA TRP A 616 102.92 -7.64 2.48
C TRP A 616 104.06 -8.64 2.22
N TYR A 617 105.32 -8.26 2.42
CA TYR A 617 106.46 -9.18 2.28
C TYR A 617 106.49 -10.26 3.37
N GLN A 618 106.09 -9.94 4.61
CA GLN A 618 106.02 -10.91 5.73
C GLN A 618 104.81 -11.84 5.61
N LEU A 619 103.69 -11.34 5.05
CA LEU A 619 102.51 -12.14 4.75
C LEU A 619 102.79 -13.18 3.63
N MET A 620 103.54 -12.78 2.61
CA MET A 620 103.94 -13.65 1.48
C MET A 620 104.84 -14.81 1.93
N GLU A 621 105.67 -14.59 2.96
CA GLU A 621 106.55 -15.63 3.53
C GLU A 621 105.78 -16.63 4.39
N ALA A 622 104.74 -16.19 5.12
CA ALA A 622 103.92 -17.05 5.98
C ALA A 622 102.89 -17.92 5.22
N ILE A 623 102.40 -17.44 4.08
CA ILE A 623 101.33 -18.12 3.30
C ILE A 623 101.91 -19.00 2.18
N GLY A 624 103.19 -18.84 1.83
CA GLY A 624 103.88 -19.68 0.83
C GLY A 624 103.47 -19.42 -0.63
N VAL A 625 102.76 -18.32 -0.92
CA VAL A 625 102.32 -17.95 -2.26
C VAL A 625 102.88 -16.58 -2.64
N GLN A 626 103.66 -16.50 -3.72
CA GLN A 626 104.15 -15.25 -4.28
C GLN A 626 103.10 -14.63 -5.20
N PHE A 627 102.71 -13.38 -4.94
CA PHE A 627 101.93 -12.56 -5.87
C PHE A 627 102.54 -11.16 -5.99
N SER A 628 102.43 -10.56 -7.18
CA SER A 628 102.85 -9.17 -7.42
C SER A 628 101.61 -8.29 -7.53
N ILE A 629 101.54 -7.23 -6.72
CA ILE A 629 100.45 -6.25 -6.77
C ILE A 629 100.73 -5.31 -7.96
N THR A 630 100.11 -5.57 -9.11
CA THR A 630 100.12 -4.68 -10.29
C THR A 630 98.92 -3.72 -10.26
N GLU A 631 98.91 -2.68 -11.10
CA GLU A 631 97.87 -1.63 -11.12
C GLU A 631 96.45 -2.17 -11.40
N ASP A 632 96.35 -3.39 -11.94
CA ASP A 632 95.09 -4.07 -12.27
C ASP A 632 94.56 -5.00 -11.16
N THR A 633 95.21 -5.03 -9.98
CA THR A 633 94.78 -5.91 -8.88
C THR A 633 93.51 -5.39 -8.20
N THR A 634 92.46 -6.21 -8.24
CA THR A 634 91.16 -5.95 -7.62
C THR A 634 91.06 -6.61 -6.24
N LEU A 635 90.16 -6.12 -5.39
CA LEU A 635 89.92 -6.68 -4.06
C LEU A 635 89.45 -8.16 -4.10
N ALA A 636 88.82 -8.59 -5.21
CA ALA A 636 88.49 -10.00 -5.45
C ALA A 636 89.73 -10.90 -5.48
N ASN A 637 90.83 -10.44 -6.11
CA ASN A 637 92.08 -11.18 -6.21
C ASN A 637 92.77 -11.32 -4.84
N LEU A 638 92.54 -10.36 -3.92
CA LEU A 638 93.07 -10.39 -2.55
C LEU A 638 92.27 -11.31 -1.62
N LEU A 639 90.93 -11.38 -1.77
CA LEU A 639 90.08 -12.28 -0.99
C LEU A 639 90.26 -13.76 -1.38
N ALA A 640 90.59 -14.04 -2.65
CA ALA A 640 90.90 -15.37 -3.16
C ALA A 640 92.18 -16.01 -2.53
N LEU A 641 92.99 -15.22 -1.81
CA LEU A 641 94.18 -15.70 -1.10
C LEU A 641 93.85 -16.41 0.24
N ASN A 642 92.56 -16.57 0.60
CA ASN A 642 92.08 -17.33 1.78
C ASN A 642 92.78 -16.96 3.11
N LEU A 643 93.00 -15.67 3.32
CA LEU A 643 93.69 -15.09 4.49
C LEU A 643 93.00 -15.37 5.84
N HIS A 644 91.78 -15.88 5.83
CA HIS A 644 91.03 -16.29 7.02
C HIS A 644 91.53 -17.60 7.66
N ASN A 645 92.29 -18.42 6.94
CA ASN A 645 92.86 -19.67 7.48
C ASN A 645 94.15 -19.45 8.31
N VAL A 646 94.67 -18.23 8.34
CA VAL A 646 95.91 -17.86 9.03
C VAL A 646 95.69 -16.66 9.97
N GLU A 647 94.49 -16.59 10.56
CA GLU A 647 94.00 -15.44 11.34
C GLU A 647 94.93 -15.05 12.49
N ASP A 648 95.50 -16.03 13.20
CA ASP A 648 96.38 -15.77 14.35
C ASP A 648 97.75 -15.20 13.96
N ASP A 649 98.30 -15.59 12.80
CA ASP A 649 99.58 -15.04 12.31
C ASP A 649 99.39 -13.64 11.73
N VAL A 650 98.28 -13.41 11.02
CA VAL A 650 97.89 -12.07 10.56
C VAL A 650 97.65 -11.14 11.75
N ARG A 651 96.96 -11.61 12.80
CA ARG A 651 96.72 -10.86 14.05
C ARG A 651 98.03 -10.55 14.77
N ASN A 652 98.96 -11.50 14.88
CA ASN A 652 100.29 -11.28 15.47
C ASN A 652 101.15 -10.28 14.67
N ILE A 653 101.07 -10.29 13.34
CA ILE A 653 101.80 -9.34 12.48
C ILE A 653 101.20 -7.93 12.62
N VAL A 654 99.87 -7.82 12.69
CA VAL A 654 99.15 -6.56 12.92
C VAL A 654 99.42 -6.02 14.35
N ASP A 655 99.47 -6.89 15.36
CA ASP A 655 99.78 -6.51 16.74
C ASP A 655 101.26 -6.10 16.92
N LYS A 656 102.19 -6.74 16.21
CA LYS A 656 103.60 -6.31 16.11
C LYS A 656 103.76 -4.99 15.36
N ALA A 657 102.94 -4.75 14.33
CA ALA A 657 102.90 -3.46 13.65
C ALA A 657 102.39 -2.35 14.57
N MET A 658 101.32 -2.60 15.33
CA MET A 658 100.74 -1.68 16.34
C MET A 658 101.71 -1.34 17.49
N THR A 659 102.53 -2.30 17.94
CA THR A 659 103.52 -2.07 19.01
C THR A 659 104.79 -1.38 18.51
N SER A 660 105.20 -1.60 17.27
CA SER A 660 106.36 -0.91 16.67
C SER A 660 106.10 0.58 16.39
N GLU A 661 104.87 0.95 16.00
CA GLU A 661 104.51 2.36 15.75
C GLU A 661 104.36 3.15 17.07
N ASN A 662 103.75 2.56 18.10
CA ASN A 662 103.62 3.21 19.42
C ASN A 662 104.96 3.36 20.16
N SER A 663 105.92 2.47 19.94
CA SER A 663 107.28 2.61 20.48
C SER A 663 108.12 3.61 19.69
N PHE A 664 107.97 3.67 18.36
CA PHE A 664 108.67 4.66 17.52
C PHE A 664 108.13 6.09 17.72
N LEU A 665 106.81 6.27 17.84
CA LEU A 665 106.19 7.56 18.17
C LEU A 665 106.50 8.03 19.60
N LYS A 666 106.74 7.10 20.53
CA LYS A 666 107.21 7.41 21.90
C LYS A 666 108.69 7.83 21.90
N ILE A 667 109.55 7.13 21.17
CA ILE A 667 110.97 7.50 21.00
C ILE A 667 111.11 8.83 20.25
N GLN A 668 110.25 9.11 19.26
CA GLN A 668 110.22 10.40 18.56
C GLN A 668 109.68 11.52 19.46
N ARG A 669 108.68 11.26 20.32
CA ARG A 669 108.22 12.21 21.35
C ARG A 669 109.28 12.46 22.42
N ASP A 670 110.01 11.44 22.86
CA ASP A 670 111.07 11.55 23.87
C ASP A 670 112.32 12.23 23.29
N LEU A 671 112.65 12.02 22.01
CA LEU A 671 113.69 12.78 21.29
C LEU A 671 113.30 14.24 21.06
N ILE A 672 112.03 14.52 20.73
CA ILE A 672 111.53 15.90 20.60
C ILE A 672 111.48 16.58 21.99
N ALA A 673 111.13 15.86 23.06
CA ALA A 673 111.17 16.38 24.42
C ALA A 673 112.60 16.64 24.93
N LEU A 674 113.56 15.75 24.61
CA LEU A 674 114.99 15.96 24.94
C LEU A 674 115.63 17.08 24.10
N MET A 675 115.21 17.28 22.84
CA MET A 675 115.63 18.42 22.03
C MET A 675 115.04 19.76 22.49
N TRP A 676 113.91 19.76 23.22
CA TRP A 676 113.32 20.95 23.84
C TRP A 676 113.88 21.25 25.24
N ILE A 677 114.43 20.27 25.96
CA ILE A 677 115.06 20.46 27.28
C ILE A 677 116.53 20.93 27.16
N LEU A 678 117.18 20.72 26.01
CA LEU A 678 118.58 21.14 25.74
C LEU A 678 118.70 22.47 24.97
N ARG A 679 117.60 23.23 24.82
CA ARG A 679 117.57 24.50 24.06
C ARG A 679 117.00 25.70 24.85
N ASP A 680 117.02 25.65 26.17
CA ASP A 680 117.00 26.83 27.08
C ASP A 680 117.57 26.44 28.46
#